data_AF-A0A7Z0HXD3-F1
#
_entry.id   AF-A0A7Z0HXD3-F1
#
_cell.length_a   1.000
_cell.length_b   1.000
_cell.length_c   1.000
_cell.angle_alpha   90.00
_cell.angle_beta   90.00
_cell.angle_gamma   90.00
#
_symmetry.space_group_name_H-M   'P 1'
#
loop_
_entity.id
_entity.type
_entity.pdbx_description
1 polymer ?
#
loop_
_entity_poly.entity_id
_entity_poly.type
_entity_poly.pdbx_seq_one_letter_code
_entity_poly.pdbx_strand_id
1 'polypeptide(L)'
;MTKQLIVVVHGVGVREAGASTDMLSTALEPAHPDDPLAETPEADAPRFIPGSSDDFHLLEHPRQDSGTRARDFPARLRRFREAVPDNDHRNPRERVIADFYWGDVAALRGGAPGLVLGFFRVAMGLGHAIRENARAVFPEPFGPDQRMRQLAAAAVLTLHGPVIAINIVLLGGLLLHRALTYLAEDPPAAVTALVLAALAMAGGMVALRYTHAFLTRHMAGWLALTGAAVLLMQLVAPPPSDAAALGTLDLWLVTRSCAIFPDTTDCTDGYTGIYLIGLRLYAAMILALALAIGLAVAVGFGSWSRYRRGARPEHVVDLTVPALGLMILLWFLLISAIWGSVGYLGPDIIPEPEHVTSALRGLLPALVALIALAVIAGYVMWGKRALGQGFDPARYMDDPDTLAERHRLLICRRMLLVLFIFLGLLLTVGAHALTGFGGGWGRLSPDWLLARATPVLLGITATAGVVLVTTARPLFEAGLGILTDVLSWINDASWNSRALVKDPKTGAPVPHGPHTRTWIERALGWRKEPPAMHMPQGYWLRRRIRERMNLLMAQLIRDEAPDHIVLVSHSQGTVIALEVLASEGARWLEQLPEDGTIGLITMGAPYTHLYNRYFPESFPPPRQRPQWRPRGDSETAVLSRWVNIFRVDDFVGTHIDANRHHRAPPDPGDRWPQEIPVPAGGHTNYWTDRTVAQHLRRELAPPTPALAAARAPV
;
A
#
# COMPACT_ATOMS: atom_id res chain seq x y z
N MET A 1 33.54 -4.81 30.57
CA MET A 1 33.43 -4.36 29.17
C MET A 1 31.98 -3.97 28.98
N THR A 2 31.70 -2.70 28.69
CA THR A 2 30.31 -2.27 28.42
C THR A 2 30.00 -2.53 26.95
N LYS A 3 28.90 -3.22 26.67
CA LYS A 3 28.48 -3.61 25.33
C LYS A 3 27.17 -2.94 24.94
N GLN A 4 27.21 -2.25 23.81
CA GLN A 4 26.04 -1.63 23.18
C GLN A 4 25.64 -2.42 21.94
N LEU A 5 24.42 -2.93 21.91
CA LEU A 5 23.80 -3.54 20.75
C LEU A 5 22.97 -2.49 19.99
N ILE A 6 23.35 -2.21 18.74
CA ILE A 6 22.64 -1.33 17.83
C ILE A 6 21.94 -2.19 16.79
N VAL A 7 20.62 -2.11 16.68
CA VAL A 7 19.86 -2.86 15.67
C VAL A 7 19.26 -1.90 14.66
N VAL A 8 19.68 -2.06 13.42
CA VAL A 8 19.24 -1.26 12.28
C VAL A 8 17.94 -1.84 11.74
N VAL A 9 16.87 -1.05 11.80
CA VAL A 9 15.55 -1.44 11.28
C VAL A 9 15.29 -0.60 10.03
N HIS A 10 15.66 -1.15 8.88
CA HIS A 10 15.64 -0.41 7.63
C HIS A 10 14.21 -0.14 7.11
N GLY A 11 14.10 0.87 6.25
CA GLY A 11 12.87 1.22 5.55
C GLY A 11 12.57 0.35 4.32
N VAL A 12 11.54 0.73 3.57
CA VAL A 12 11.20 0.10 2.29
C VAL A 12 12.32 0.32 1.28
N GLY A 13 12.56 -0.67 0.42
CA GLY A 13 13.42 -0.53 -0.76
C GLY A 13 14.86 -1.00 -0.55
N VAL A 14 15.24 -1.39 0.67
CA VAL A 14 16.51 -2.08 0.93
C VAL A 14 16.40 -3.51 0.39
N ARG A 15 17.17 -3.81 -0.66
CA ARG A 15 17.15 -5.10 -1.36
C ARG A 15 18.23 -6.07 -0.87
N GLU A 16 19.20 -5.56 -0.13
CA GLU A 16 20.37 -6.32 0.29
C GLU A 16 20.50 -6.24 1.81
N ALA A 17 20.56 -7.40 2.46
CA ALA A 17 20.85 -7.50 3.87
C ALA A 17 22.23 -6.92 4.14
N GLY A 18 22.35 -6.10 5.18
CA GLY A 18 23.59 -5.45 5.55
C GLY A 18 23.81 -4.06 5.02
N ALA A 19 23.15 -3.66 3.93
CA ALA A 19 23.42 -2.37 3.28
C ALA A 19 23.22 -1.18 4.24
N SER A 20 22.16 -1.23 5.07
CA SER A 20 21.90 -0.17 6.06
C SER A 20 22.90 -0.19 7.22
N THR A 21 23.35 -1.38 7.63
CA THR A 21 24.39 -1.53 8.65
C THR A 21 25.73 -1.01 8.16
N ASP A 22 26.14 -1.33 6.94
CA ASP A 22 27.40 -0.85 6.36
C ASP A 22 27.38 0.69 6.19
N MET A 23 26.24 1.26 5.78
CA MET A 23 26.05 2.72 5.76
C MET A 23 26.08 3.34 7.15
N LEU A 24 25.42 2.75 8.15
CA LEU A 24 25.46 3.26 9.53
C LEU A 24 26.87 3.16 10.12
N SER A 25 27.58 2.06 9.90
CA SER A 25 28.96 1.91 10.32
C SER A 25 29.84 3.02 9.76
N THR A 26 29.70 3.31 8.47
CA THR A 26 30.39 4.44 7.81
C THR A 26 29.99 5.78 8.43
N ALA A 27 28.70 5.99 8.71
CA ALA A 27 28.21 7.21 9.35
C ALA A 27 28.73 7.38 10.78
N LEU A 28 29.12 6.30 11.45
CA LEU A 28 29.68 6.31 12.81
C LEU A 28 31.20 6.48 12.86
N GLU A 29 31.91 6.33 11.74
CA GLU A 29 33.34 6.62 11.68
C GLU A 29 33.59 8.08 12.06
N PRO A 30 34.65 8.40 12.83
CA PRO A 30 34.96 9.79 13.18
C PRO A 30 35.12 10.63 11.92
N ALA A 31 34.61 11.87 11.96
CA ALA A 31 34.77 12.80 10.85
C ALA A 31 36.26 13.03 10.57
N HIS A 32 36.61 13.22 9.29
CA HIS A 32 37.98 13.59 8.93
C HIS A 32 38.32 14.93 9.61
N PRO A 33 39.56 15.13 10.10
CA PRO A 33 39.96 16.39 10.75
C PRO A 33 39.70 17.64 9.90
N ASP A 34 39.72 17.47 8.57
CA ASP A 34 39.47 18.53 7.59
C ASP A 34 37.97 18.72 7.25
N ASP A 35 37.04 18.01 7.88
CA ASP A 35 35.61 18.19 7.63
C ASP A 35 35.15 19.53 8.22
N PRO A 36 34.79 20.55 7.39
CA PRO A 36 34.42 21.87 7.88
C PRO A 36 33.12 21.86 8.70
N LEU A 37 32.35 20.77 8.64
CA LEU A 37 31.13 20.58 9.43
C LEU A 37 31.38 19.89 10.77
N ALA A 38 32.59 19.36 11.03
CA ALA A 38 32.92 18.87 12.35
C ALA A 38 32.96 20.07 13.30
N GLU A 39 31.89 20.30 14.06
CA GLU A 39 31.96 21.10 15.29
C GLU A 39 33.18 20.58 16.06
N THR A 40 34.08 21.50 16.44
CA THR A 40 35.43 21.27 17.01
C THR A 40 35.69 19.81 17.35
N PRO A 41 36.69 19.14 16.72
CA PRO A 41 36.90 17.72 16.91
C PRO A 41 36.79 17.42 18.41
N GLU A 42 35.77 16.65 18.80
CA GLU A 42 35.74 16.09 20.13
C GLU A 42 36.98 15.20 20.18
N ALA A 43 38.12 15.78 20.53
CA ALA A 43 39.41 15.12 20.56
C ALA A 43 39.37 13.90 21.50
N ASP A 44 38.36 13.89 22.38
CA ASP A 44 38.09 12.88 23.37
C ASP A 44 36.95 11.90 22.98
N ALA A 45 36.37 12.03 21.77
CA ALA A 45 35.35 11.08 21.33
C ALA A 45 35.98 9.69 21.16
N PRO A 46 35.38 8.63 21.72
CA PRO A 46 35.94 7.29 21.67
C PRO A 46 36.03 6.79 20.23
N ARG A 47 37.24 6.47 19.78
CA ARG A 47 37.49 5.91 18.46
C ARG A 47 37.19 4.42 18.48
N PHE A 48 36.27 3.98 17.63
CA PHE A 48 35.95 2.56 17.48
C PHE A 48 36.68 1.97 16.28
N ILE A 49 37.36 0.84 16.48
CA ILE A 49 38.07 0.09 15.45
C ILE A 49 37.20 -1.10 15.01
N PRO A 50 37.07 -1.38 13.71
CA PRO A 50 36.41 -2.58 13.22
C PRO A 50 37.04 -3.85 13.81
N GLY A 51 36.21 -4.70 14.39
CA GLY A 51 36.59 -6.01 14.95
C GLY A 51 36.25 -7.12 13.96
N SER A 52 35.13 -7.82 14.21
CA SER A 52 34.65 -8.91 13.36
C SER A 52 33.36 -8.57 12.62
N SER A 53 33.10 -9.34 11.55
CA SER A 53 31.95 -9.23 10.68
C SER A 53 31.37 -10.64 10.53
N ASP A 54 30.14 -10.84 10.99
CA ASP A 54 29.45 -12.14 10.86
C ASP A 54 28.20 -11.99 9.99
N ASP A 55 28.03 -12.90 9.05
CA ASP A 55 26.80 -13.06 8.29
C ASP A 55 26.17 -14.37 8.75
N PHE A 56 24.93 -14.33 9.25
CA PHE A 56 24.23 -15.52 9.74
C PHE A 56 22.79 -15.57 9.24
N HIS A 57 22.22 -16.77 9.25
CA HIS A 57 20.88 -17.06 8.78
C HIS A 57 20.01 -17.53 9.95
N LEU A 58 18.85 -16.90 10.11
CA LEU A 58 17.90 -17.24 11.16
C LEU A 58 16.73 -18.01 10.57
N LEU A 59 16.41 -19.15 11.19
CA LEU A 59 15.25 -19.95 10.79
C LEU A 59 13.97 -19.32 11.30
N GLU A 60 13.04 -19.03 10.40
CA GLU A 60 11.68 -18.63 10.78
C GLU A 60 10.95 -19.77 11.47
N HIS A 61 9.99 -19.39 12.32
CA HIS A 61 9.08 -20.38 12.87
C HIS A 61 8.33 -21.13 11.74
N PRO A 62 8.35 -22.48 11.71
CA PRO A 62 7.71 -23.29 10.67
C PRO A 62 6.20 -23.03 10.48
N ARG A 63 5.56 -22.40 11.46
CA ARG A 63 4.11 -22.14 11.49
C ARG A 63 3.62 -21.16 10.42
N GLN A 64 4.51 -20.48 9.70
CA GLN A 64 4.14 -19.31 8.89
C GLN A 64 4.02 -19.55 7.39
N ASP A 65 4.66 -20.59 6.86
CA ASP A 65 4.58 -20.88 5.43
C ASP A 65 3.60 -22.02 5.18
N SER A 66 2.82 -21.92 4.11
CA SER A 66 1.96 -23.04 3.67
C SER A 66 2.77 -24.25 3.22
N GLY A 67 4.09 -24.11 3.09
CA GLY A 67 5.04 -25.19 2.86
C GLY A 67 5.62 -25.72 4.18
N THR A 68 5.91 -27.01 4.23
CA THR A 68 6.51 -27.70 5.39
C THR A 68 7.96 -27.30 5.70
N ARG A 69 8.53 -26.32 4.99
CA ARG A 69 9.94 -25.92 5.15
C ARG A 69 10.01 -24.54 5.79
N ALA A 70 10.65 -24.46 6.96
CA ALA A 70 11.06 -23.19 7.53
C ALA A 70 11.94 -22.45 6.52
N ARG A 71 11.66 -21.16 6.29
CA ARG A 71 12.54 -20.29 5.52
C ARG A 71 13.53 -19.66 6.46
N ASP A 72 14.76 -19.53 6.01
CA ASP A 72 15.74 -18.69 6.66
C ASP A 72 15.63 -17.24 6.20
N PHE A 73 16.14 -16.32 7.00
CA PHE A 73 16.37 -14.94 6.59
C PHE A 73 17.79 -14.51 7.03
N PRO A 74 18.51 -13.76 6.18
CA PRO A 74 19.86 -13.31 6.50
C PRO A 74 19.81 -12.19 7.54
N ALA A 75 20.82 -12.17 8.39
CA ALA A 75 21.15 -11.06 9.29
C ALA A 75 22.66 -10.84 9.25
N ARG A 76 23.06 -9.58 9.30
CA ARG A 76 24.47 -9.18 9.26
C ARG A 76 24.85 -8.46 10.53
N LEU A 77 26.01 -8.81 11.07
CA LEU A 77 26.56 -8.28 12.30
C LEU A 77 27.93 -7.65 12.04
N ARG A 78 28.21 -6.53 12.71
CA ARG A 78 29.50 -5.86 12.72
C ARG A 78 29.86 -5.55 14.16
N ARG A 79 31.05 -5.96 14.60
CA ARG A 79 31.56 -5.63 15.94
C ARG A 79 32.64 -4.58 15.83
N PHE A 80 32.62 -3.63 16.74
CA PHE A 80 33.61 -2.57 16.86
C PHE A 80 34.07 -2.49 18.31
N ARG A 81 35.37 -2.29 18.51
CA ARG A 81 35.96 -2.14 19.84
C ARG A 81 36.56 -0.76 19.99
N GLU A 82 36.37 -0.16 21.15
CA GLU A 82 36.99 1.12 21.48
C GLU A 82 38.52 0.96 21.49
N ALA A 83 39.21 1.89 20.82
CA ALA A 83 40.66 2.02 20.86
C ALA A 83 41.04 2.64 22.20
N VAL A 84 41.40 1.79 23.16
CA VAL A 84 41.90 2.23 24.46
C VAL A 84 43.43 2.29 24.39
N PRO A 85 44.08 3.43 24.70
CA PRO A 85 45.53 3.50 24.80
C PRO A 85 46.04 2.51 25.85
N ASP A 86 47.22 1.91 25.64
CA ASP A 86 47.78 0.88 26.55
C ASP A 86 47.89 1.34 28.02
N ASN A 87 47.95 2.66 28.26
CA ASN A 87 48.04 3.27 29.59
C ASN A 87 46.68 3.52 30.27
N ASP A 88 45.56 3.28 29.59
CA ASP A 88 44.22 3.48 30.13
C ASP A 88 43.63 2.15 30.58
N HIS A 89 43.48 1.99 31.90
CA HIS A 89 42.97 0.77 32.53
C HIS A 89 41.44 0.63 32.47
N ARG A 90 40.73 1.53 31.78
CA ARG A 90 39.28 1.40 31.60
C ARG A 90 38.96 0.16 30.76
N ASN A 91 37.89 -0.53 31.15
CA ASN A 91 37.36 -1.63 30.36
C ASN A 91 36.95 -1.11 28.98
N PRO A 92 37.48 -1.68 27.88
CA PRO A 92 37.12 -1.23 26.54
C PRO A 92 35.63 -1.42 26.32
N ARG A 93 35.02 -0.51 25.56
CA ARG A 93 33.63 -0.65 25.11
C ARG A 93 33.54 -1.46 23.82
N GLU A 94 32.43 -2.18 23.68
CA GLU A 94 32.08 -2.88 22.44
C GLU A 94 30.78 -2.33 21.86
N ARG A 95 30.77 -2.13 20.55
CA ARG A 95 29.56 -1.85 19.79
C ARG A 95 29.31 -2.99 18.84
N VAL A 96 28.09 -3.53 18.89
CA VAL A 96 27.63 -4.57 18.00
C VAL A 96 26.50 -3.99 17.17
N ILE A 97 26.66 -3.92 15.85
CA ILE A 97 25.66 -3.38 14.92
C ILE A 97 25.07 -4.54 14.12
N ALA A 98 23.77 -4.76 14.26
CA ALA A 98 23.03 -5.81 13.57
C ALA A 98 22.01 -5.22 12.59
N ASP A 99 21.87 -5.81 11.40
CA ASP A 99 20.78 -5.49 10.47
C ASP A 99 19.55 -6.37 10.72
N PHE A 100 18.38 -5.75 10.81
CA PHE A 100 17.10 -6.45 10.71
C PHE A 100 16.61 -6.43 9.26
N TYR A 101 16.95 -7.48 8.50
CA TYR A 101 16.54 -7.61 7.11
C TYR A 101 15.13 -8.21 6.95
N TRP A 102 14.25 -7.44 6.31
CA TRP A 102 12.88 -7.87 5.96
C TRP A 102 12.51 -7.60 4.50
N GLY A 103 13.47 -7.10 3.70
CA GLY A 103 13.26 -6.71 2.31
C GLY A 103 12.81 -7.85 1.40
N ASP A 104 13.17 -9.10 1.67
CA ASP A 104 12.76 -10.28 0.91
C ASP A 104 11.27 -10.61 1.02
N VAL A 105 10.63 -10.24 2.13
CA VAL A 105 9.19 -10.45 2.32
C VAL A 105 8.37 -9.40 1.58
N ALA A 106 8.93 -8.21 1.48
CA ALA A 106 8.36 -7.03 0.85
C ALA A 106 8.61 -6.97 -0.67
N ALA A 107 9.76 -7.51 -1.10
CA ALA A 107 10.26 -7.35 -2.46
C ALA A 107 9.21 -7.77 -3.49
N LEU A 108 8.87 -6.81 -4.36
CA LEU A 108 8.31 -7.13 -5.65
C LEU A 108 9.33 -7.97 -6.40
N ARG A 109 8.92 -9.16 -6.84
CA ARG A 109 9.76 -9.97 -7.73
C ARG A 109 10.15 -9.12 -8.94
N GLY A 110 11.41 -9.21 -9.36
CA GLY A 110 11.86 -8.48 -10.54
C GLY A 110 11.09 -8.90 -11.81
N GLY A 111 10.98 -7.99 -12.76
CA GLY A 111 10.42 -8.25 -14.09
C GLY A 111 8.93 -7.91 -14.25
N ALA A 112 8.43 -8.04 -15.48
CA ALA A 112 7.06 -7.64 -15.83
C ALA A 112 5.96 -8.38 -15.03
N PRO A 113 6.03 -9.71 -14.79
CA PRO A 113 5.02 -10.38 -13.96
C PRO A 113 5.00 -9.89 -12.51
N GLY A 114 6.17 -9.59 -11.94
CA GLY A 114 6.26 -9.04 -10.60
C GLY A 114 5.70 -7.63 -10.50
N LEU A 115 5.86 -6.82 -11.55
CA LEU A 115 5.23 -5.51 -11.68
C LEU A 115 3.71 -5.60 -11.70
N VAL A 116 3.14 -6.49 -12.52
CA VAL A 116 1.69 -6.72 -12.60
C VAL A 116 1.14 -7.20 -11.26
N LEU A 117 1.83 -8.13 -10.60
CA LEU A 117 1.44 -8.60 -9.27
C LEU A 117 1.56 -7.49 -8.21
N GLY A 118 2.59 -6.64 -8.29
CA GLY A 118 2.74 -5.47 -7.41
C GLY A 118 1.61 -4.47 -7.59
N PHE A 119 1.26 -4.18 -8.84
CA PHE A 119 0.11 -3.36 -9.18
C PHE A 119 -1.19 -3.92 -8.61
N PHE A 120 -1.43 -5.22 -8.82
CA PHE A 120 -2.59 -5.92 -8.26
C PHE A 120 -2.62 -5.82 -6.73
N ARG A 121 -1.48 -6.03 -6.06
CA ARG A 121 -1.35 -5.87 -4.60
C ARG A 121 -1.69 -4.46 -4.14
N VAL A 122 -1.23 -3.43 -4.85
CA VAL A 122 -1.56 -2.03 -4.56
C VAL A 122 -3.04 -1.77 -4.73
N ALA A 123 -3.63 -2.15 -5.86
CA ALA A 123 -5.05 -1.94 -6.13
C ALA A 123 -5.94 -2.63 -5.08
N MET A 124 -5.59 -3.85 -4.70
CA MET A 124 -6.26 -4.60 -3.64
C MET A 124 -6.05 -3.96 -2.27
N GLY A 125 -4.82 -3.53 -1.96
CA GLY A 125 -4.44 -2.88 -0.70
C GLY A 125 -5.17 -1.55 -0.49
N LEU A 126 -5.39 -0.77 -1.55
CA LEU A 126 -6.20 0.45 -1.50
C LEU A 126 -7.62 0.17 -0.99
N GLY A 127 -8.21 -0.98 -1.34
CA GLY A 127 -9.51 -1.40 -0.82
C GLY A 127 -9.57 -1.50 0.71
N HIS A 128 -8.44 -1.85 1.36
CA HIS A 128 -8.33 -1.89 2.81
C HIS A 128 -8.14 -0.49 3.39
N ALA A 129 -7.24 0.31 2.80
CA ALA A 129 -7.03 1.71 3.19
C ALA A 129 -8.32 2.54 3.12
N ILE A 130 -9.13 2.37 2.07
CA ILE A 130 -10.44 3.04 1.91
C ILE A 130 -11.37 2.71 3.08
N ARG A 131 -11.45 1.44 3.47
CA ARG A 131 -12.39 1.01 4.52
C ARG A 131 -11.95 1.44 5.91
N GLU A 132 -10.66 1.33 6.20
CA GLU A 132 -10.12 1.75 7.49
C GLU A 132 -10.21 3.27 7.64
N ASN A 133 -9.87 4.04 6.60
CA ASN A 133 -10.04 5.48 6.62
C ASN A 133 -11.53 5.89 6.70
N ALA A 134 -12.43 5.17 6.01
CA ALA A 134 -13.87 5.42 6.12
C ALA A 134 -14.40 5.23 7.55
N ARG A 135 -13.81 4.34 8.36
CA ARG A 135 -14.16 4.23 9.79
C ARG A 135 -13.79 5.48 10.56
N ALA A 136 -12.59 5.99 10.36
CA ALA A 136 -12.13 7.22 11.00
C ALA A 136 -12.91 8.47 10.51
N VAL A 137 -13.26 8.54 9.22
CA VAL A 137 -14.00 9.66 8.63
C VAL A 137 -15.47 9.67 9.04
N PHE A 138 -16.07 8.48 9.16
CA PHE A 138 -17.47 8.22 9.50
C PHE A 138 -17.55 7.36 10.79
N PRO A 139 -17.19 7.91 11.95
CA PRO A 139 -17.00 7.14 13.18
C PRO A 139 -18.30 6.54 13.72
N GLU A 140 -19.43 7.22 13.56
CA GLU A 140 -20.68 6.83 14.24
C GLU A 140 -21.12 5.42 13.83
N PRO A 141 -21.35 4.49 14.79
CA PRO A 141 -21.67 3.09 14.52
C PRO A 141 -22.97 2.91 13.73
N PHE A 142 -23.90 3.86 13.85
CA PHE A 142 -25.25 3.81 13.28
C PHE A 142 -25.57 5.05 12.43
N GLY A 143 -26.65 4.98 11.66
CA GLY A 143 -27.18 6.14 10.93
C GLY A 143 -26.40 6.47 9.64
N PRO A 144 -26.25 7.76 9.27
CA PRO A 144 -25.68 8.16 7.98
C PRO A 144 -24.22 7.74 7.80
N ASP A 145 -23.41 7.75 8.86
CA ASP A 145 -22.00 7.35 8.83
C ASP A 145 -21.85 5.86 8.53
N GLN A 146 -22.67 5.02 9.15
CA GLN A 146 -22.73 3.60 8.83
C GLN A 146 -23.06 3.36 7.35
N ARG A 147 -24.02 4.11 6.79
CA ARG A 147 -24.36 4.04 5.36
C ARG A 147 -23.18 4.45 4.49
N MET A 148 -22.48 5.54 4.81
CA MET A 148 -21.30 5.97 4.05
C MET A 148 -20.19 4.90 4.05
N ARG A 149 -19.93 4.25 5.19
CA ARG A 149 -19.00 3.12 5.27
C ARG A 149 -19.44 1.93 4.41
N GLN A 150 -20.74 1.63 4.40
CA GLN A 150 -21.31 0.58 3.55
C GLN A 150 -21.19 0.92 2.07
N LEU A 151 -21.43 2.17 1.66
CA LEU A 151 -21.27 2.61 0.28
C LEU A 151 -19.80 2.55 -0.17
N ALA A 152 -18.87 3.01 0.67
CA ALA A 152 -17.44 2.90 0.38
C ALA A 152 -17.00 1.43 0.23
N ALA A 153 -17.44 0.56 1.15
CA ALA A 153 -17.18 -0.87 1.04
C ALA A 153 -17.84 -1.50 -0.20
N ALA A 154 -19.07 -1.10 -0.54
CA ALA A 154 -19.78 -1.57 -1.73
C ALA A 154 -19.04 -1.16 -3.01
N ALA A 155 -18.53 0.08 -3.11
CA ALA A 155 -17.73 0.53 -4.24
C ALA A 155 -16.48 -0.36 -4.43
N VAL A 156 -15.74 -0.62 -3.33
CA VAL A 156 -14.57 -1.51 -3.32
C VAL A 156 -14.95 -2.93 -3.75
N LEU A 157 -16.05 -3.47 -3.23
CA LEU A 157 -16.53 -4.83 -3.53
C LEU A 157 -17.02 -4.99 -4.97
N THR A 158 -17.63 -3.96 -5.54
CA THR A 158 -18.12 -3.99 -6.93
C THR A 158 -16.94 -3.97 -7.90
N LEU A 159 -15.91 -3.16 -7.61
CA LEU A 159 -14.68 -3.17 -8.42
C LEU A 159 -13.95 -4.50 -8.31
N HIS A 160 -13.68 -4.97 -7.09
CA HIS A 160 -12.93 -6.20 -6.88
C HIS A 160 -13.71 -7.51 -7.10
N GLY A 161 -15.02 -7.41 -7.31
CA GLY A 161 -15.90 -8.55 -7.57
C GLY A 161 -16.27 -8.63 -9.04
N PRO A 162 -17.47 -8.16 -9.43
CA PRO A 162 -18.01 -8.32 -10.77
C PRO A 162 -17.13 -7.69 -11.85
N VAL A 163 -16.58 -6.48 -11.65
CA VAL A 163 -15.80 -5.81 -12.70
C VAL A 163 -14.56 -6.63 -13.07
N ILE A 164 -13.74 -7.04 -12.10
CA ILE A 164 -12.56 -7.87 -12.38
C ILE A 164 -12.94 -9.26 -12.87
N ALA A 165 -13.89 -9.93 -12.20
CA ALA A 165 -14.27 -11.30 -12.56
C ALA A 165 -14.80 -11.40 -13.99
N ILE A 166 -15.65 -10.47 -14.42
CA ILE A 166 -16.17 -10.44 -15.78
C ILE A 166 -15.04 -10.18 -16.79
N ASN A 167 -14.10 -9.26 -16.51
CA ASN A 167 -12.94 -9.06 -17.38
C ASN A 167 -12.09 -10.33 -17.54
N ILE A 168 -11.85 -11.07 -16.45
CA ILE A 168 -11.12 -12.34 -16.49
C ILE A 168 -11.84 -13.35 -17.40
N VAL A 169 -13.17 -13.47 -17.28
CA VAL A 169 -13.97 -14.39 -18.12
C VAL A 169 -13.98 -13.94 -19.58
N LEU A 170 -14.13 -12.64 -19.85
CA LEU A 170 -14.09 -12.11 -21.22
C LEU A 170 -12.74 -12.38 -21.89
N LEU A 171 -11.64 -12.05 -21.21
CA LEU A 171 -10.29 -12.30 -21.72
C LEU A 171 -10.00 -13.79 -21.89
N GLY A 172 -10.37 -14.60 -20.89
CA GLY A 172 -10.25 -16.05 -20.93
C GLY A 172 -11.07 -16.66 -22.07
N GLY A 173 -12.26 -16.14 -22.33
CA GLY A 173 -13.13 -16.58 -23.42
C GLY A 173 -12.53 -16.31 -24.79
N LEU A 174 -11.96 -15.12 -25.00
CA LEU A 174 -11.28 -14.78 -26.26
C LEU A 174 -10.04 -15.65 -26.50
N LEU A 175 -9.20 -15.81 -25.48
CA LEU A 175 -8.00 -16.64 -25.58
C LEU A 175 -8.36 -18.12 -25.81
N LEU A 176 -9.40 -18.62 -25.13
CA LEU A 176 -9.89 -19.97 -25.31
C LEU A 176 -10.47 -20.18 -26.70
N HIS A 177 -11.31 -19.26 -27.19
CA HIS A 177 -11.85 -19.31 -28.55
C HIS A 177 -10.71 -19.34 -29.58
N ARG A 178 -9.70 -18.50 -29.39
CA ARG A 178 -8.52 -18.49 -30.26
C ARG A 178 -7.73 -19.80 -30.20
N ALA A 179 -7.56 -20.38 -29.02
CA ALA A 179 -6.89 -21.66 -28.85
C ALA A 179 -7.67 -22.80 -29.53
N LEU A 180 -9.00 -22.79 -29.44
CA LEU A 180 -9.86 -23.79 -30.06
C LEU A 180 -9.89 -23.65 -31.59
N THR A 181 -9.85 -22.44 -32.14
CA THR A 181 -9.77 -22.22 -33.60
C THR A 181 -8.45 -22.71 -34.20
N TYR A 182 -7.38 -22.83 -33.40
CA TYR A 182 -6.15 -23.52 -33.83
C TYR A 182 -6.29 -25.06 -33.83
N LEU A 183 -7.21 -25.61 -33.04
CA LEU A 183 -7.42 -27.06 -32.90
C LEU A 183 -8.53 -27.59 -33.82
N ALA A 184 -9.50 -26.74 -34.17
CA ALA A 184 -10.62 -27.03 -35.06
C ALA A 184 -10.92 -25.78 -35.90
N GLU A 185 -11.16 -25.93 -37.21
CA GLU A 185 -11.38 -24.79 -38.12
C GLU A 185 -12.58 -23.91 -37.72
N ASP A 186 -13.59 -24.49 -37.06
CA ASP A 186 -14.75 -23.75 -36.55
C ASP A 186 -15.31 -24.42 -35.28
N PRO A 187 -14.74 -24.14 -34.08
CA PRO A 187 -15.21 -24.72 -32.85
C PRO A 187 -16.62 -24.18 -32.55
N PRO A 188 -17.63 -25.04 -32.35
CA PRO A 188 -18.99 -24.56 -32.08
C PRO A 188 -18.99 -23.58 -30.92
N ALA A 189 -19.61 -22.41 -31.10
CA ALA A 189 -19.66 -21.37 -30.08
C ALA A 189 -20.19 -21.88 -28.72
N ALA A 190 -21.14 -22.81 -28.77
CA ALA A 190 -21.67 -23.50 -27.60
C ALA A 190 -20.59 -24.29 -26.83
N VAL A 191 -19.69 -24.99 -27.53
CA VAL A 191 -18.58 -25.74 -26.91
C VAL A 191 -17.61 -24.78 -26.23
N THR A 192 -17.24 -23.69 -26.92
CA THR A 192 -16.37 -22.65 -26.34
C THR A 192 -16.98 -22.05 -25.07
N ALA A 193 -18.27 -21.71 -25.10
CA ALA A 193 -19.00 -21.15 -23.95
C ALA A 193 -19.07 -22.13 -22.77
N LEU A 194 -19.35 -23.41 -23.03
CA LEU A 194 -19.41 -24.44 -21.99
C LEU A 194 -18.05 -24.69 -21.33
N VAL A 195 -16.98 -24.76 -22.12
CA VAL A 195 -15.61 -24.92 -21.60
C VAL A 195 -15.21 -23.69 -20.79
N LEU A 196 -15.49 -22.48 -21.28
CA LEU A 196 -15.23 -21.24 -20.55
C LEU A 196 -15.97 -21.21 -19.20
N ALA A 197 -17.26 -21.54 -19.21
CA ALA A 197 -18.07 -21.59 -18.00
C ALA A 197 -17.50 -22.58 -16.98
N ALA A 198 -17.14 -23.80 -17.42
CA ALA A 198 -16.54 -24.83 -16.58
C ALA A 198 -15.20 -24.37 -15.98
N LEU A 199 -14.32 -23.77 -16.79
CA LEU A 199 -13.04 -23.24 -16.34
C LEU A 199 -13.19 -22.10 -15.33
N ALA A 200 -14.10 -21.15 -15.59
CA ALA A 200 -14.37 -20.03 -14.67
C ALA A 200 -14.95 -20.52 -13.34
N MET A 201 -15.91 -21.45 -13.39
CA MET A 201 -16.47 -22.09 -12.19
C MET A 201 -15.40 -22.85 -11.42
N ALA A 202 -14.68 -23.77 -12.06
CA ALA A 202 -13.64 -24.56 -11.41
C ALA A 202 -12.53 -23.67 -10.83
N GLY A 203 -12.05 -22.70 -11.59
CA GLY A 203 -11.03 -21.74 -11.18
C GLY A 203 -11.48 -20.89 -9.98
N GLY A 204 -12.71 -20.37 -10.01
CA GLY A 204 -13.30 -19.63 -8.88
C GLY A 204 -13.45 -20.49 -7.62
N MET A 205 -13.90 -21.74 -7.77
CA MET A 205 -14.08 -22.68 -6.66
C MET A 205 -12.74 -23.11 -6.04
N VAL A 206 -11.74 -23.39 -6.88
CA VAL A 206 -10.36 -23.67 -6.46
C VAL A 206 -9.79 -22.46 -5.73
N ALA A 207 -9.90 -21.26 -6.30
CA ALA A 207 -9.41 -20.04 -5.68
C ALA A 207 -10.11 -19.76 -4.33
N LEU A 208 -11.42 -19.95 -4.20
CA LEU A 208 -12.13 -19.86 -2.92
C LEU A 208 -11.55 -20.81 -1.86
N ARG A 209 -11.16 -22.03 -2.27
CA ARG A 209 -10.55 -23.03 -1.39
C ARG A 209 -9.16 -22.61 -0.93
N TYR A 210 -8.28 -22.17 -1.83
CA TYR A 210 -6.88 -21.91 -1.52
C TYR A 210 -6.58 -20.49 -1.01
N THR A 211 -7.42 -19.51 -1.31
CA THR A 211 -7.15 -18.12 -0.93
C THR A 211 -7.73 -17.82 0.45
N HIS A 212 -6.95 -17.16 1.31
CA HIS A 212 -7.40 -16.77 2.65
C HIS A 212 -7.83 -15.30 2.72
N ALA A 213 -7.24 -14.44 1.89
CA ALA A 213 -7.58 -13.04 1.80
C ALA A 213 -9.03 -12.86 1.31
N PHE A 214 -9.80 -12.06 2.03
CA PHE A 214 -11.22 -11.90 1.72
C PHE A 214 -11.47 -11.31 0.32
N LEU A 215 -10.73 -10.28 -0.10
CA LEU A 215 -10.97 -9.67 -1.42
C LEU A 215 -10.72 -10.67 -2.55
N THR A 216 -9.68 -11.49 -2.42
CA THR A 216 -9.40 -12.56 -3.39
C THR A 216 -10.48 -13.63 -3.38
N ARG A 217 -11.01 -14.00 -2.21
CA ARG A 217 -12.17 -14.90 -2.11
C ARG A 217 -13.43 -14.29 -2.72
N HIS A 218 -13.69 -13.01 -2.47
CA HIS A 218 -14.82 -12.30 -3.05
C HIS A 218 -14.74 -12.27 -4.58
N MET A 219 -13.56 -11.93 -5.13
CA MET A 219 -13.27 -12.02 -6.56
C MET A 219 -13.47 -13.44 -7.10
N ALA A 220 -12.92 -14.45 -6.41
CA ALA A 220 -13.06 -15.86 -6.79
C ALA A 220 -14.51 -16.35 -6.79
N GLY A 221 -15.30 -15.88 -5.84
CA GLY A 221 -16.74 -16.11 -5.81
C GLY A 221 -17.45 -15.50 -7.02
N TRP A 222 -17.15 -14.24 -7.34
CA TRP A 222 -17.69 -13.61 -8.55
C TRP A 222 -17.24 -14.30 -9.83
N LEU A 223 -16.01 -14.81 -9.89
CA LEU A 223 -15.52 -15.61 -11.02
C LEU A 223 -16.36 -16.88 -11.21
N ALA A 224 -16.66 -17.60 -10.11
CA ALA A 224 -17.53 -18.77 -10.16
C ALA A 224 -18.97 -18.41 -10.56
N LEU A 225 -19.52 -17.31 -10.04
CA LEU A 225 -20.86 -16.84 -10.40
C LEU A 225 -20.93 -16.43 -11.88
N THR A 226 -19.93 -15.72 -12.40
CA THR A 226 -19.89 -15.34 -13.82
C THR A 226 -19.82 -16.58 -14.71
N GLY A 227 -19.03 -17.59 -14.33
CA GLY A 227 -19.03 -18.89 -15.02
C GLY A 227 -20.40 -19.57 -15.01
N ALA A 228 -21.08 -19.60 -13.86
CA ALA A 228 -22.44 -20.13 -13.75
C ALA A 228 -23.46 -19.34 -14.58
N ALA A 229 -23.31 -18.01 -14.66
CA ALA A 229 -24.15 -17.17 -15.50
C ALA A 229 -23.96 -17.48 -17.00
N VAL A 230 -22.71 -17.67 -17.45
CA VAL A 230 -22.41 -18.11 -18.83
C VAL A 230 -23.06 -19.46 -19.12
N LEU A 231 -22.92 -20.43 -18.20
CA LEU A 231 -23.57 -21.74 -18.34
C LEU A 231 -25.09 -21.61 -18.44
N LEU A 232 -25.71 -20.82 -17.56
CA LEU A 232 -27.15 -20.61 -17.55
C LEU A 232 -27.64 -19.93 -18.84
N MET A 233 -26.92 -18.91 -19.33
CA MET A 233 -27.23 -18.26 -20.61
C MET A 233 -27.20 -19.29 -21.74
N GLN A 234 -26.21 -20.17 -21.77
CA GLN A 234 -26.10 -21.21 -22.79
C GLN A 234 -27.21 -22.26 -22.72
N LEU A 235 -27.70 -22.60 -21.53
CA LEU A 235 -28.72 -23.64 -21.33
C LEU A 235 -30.15 -23.13 -21.52
N VAL A 236 -30.46 -21.91 -21.07
CA VAL A 236 -31.83 -21.35 -21.05
C VAL A 236 -32.16 -20.58 -22.31
N ALA A 237 -31.17 -19.85 -22.84
CA ALA A 237 -31.33 -18.99 -24.00
C ALA A 237 -30.10 -19.14 -24.90
N PRO A 238 -29.90 -20.34 -25.51
CA PRO A 238 -28.79 -20.56 -26.41
C PRO A 238 -28.80 -19.42 -27.43
N PRO A 239 -27.64 -18.78 -27.67
CA PRO A 239 -27.56 -17.67 -28.61
C PRO A 239 -28.15 -18.15 -29.94
N PRO A 240 -29.14 -17.45 -30.50
CA PRO A 240 -29.76 -17.89 -31.73
C PRO A 240 -28.68 -18.00 -32.82
N SER A 241 -28.79 -19.03 -33.67
CA SER A 241 -27.91 -19.16 -34.82
C SER A 241 -28.14 -18.04 -35.84
N ASP A 242 -29.35 -17.44 -35.80
CA ASP A 242 -29.81 -16.49 -36.81
C ASP A 242 -30.19 -15.16 -36.14
N ALA A 243 -29.76 -14.04 -36.72
CA ALA A 243 -30.03 -12.70 -36.21
C ALA A 243 -31.53 -12.37 -36.06
N ALA A 244 -32.39 -13.03 -36.85
CA ALA A 244 -33.84 -12.86 -36.80
C ALA A 244 -34.50 -13.35 -35.49
N ALA A 245 -33.82 -14.18 -34.71
CA ALA A 245 -34.33 -14.76 -33.46
C ALA A 245 -33.80 -14.06 -32.19
N LEU A 246 -33.14 -12.90 -32.33
CA LEU A 246 -32.66 -12.11 -31.19
C LEU A 246 -33.83 -11.57 -30.35
N GLY A 247 -33.79 -11.76 -29.03
CA GLY A 247 -34.75 -11.16 -28.11
C GLY A 247 -34.59 -9.63 -28.04
N THR A 248 -35.56 -8.93 -27.45
CA THR A 248 -35.57 -7.44 -27.41
C THR A 248 -34.32 -6.83 -26.76
N LEU A 249 -33.77 -7.45 -25.72
CA LEU A 249 -32.53 -7.01 -25.08
C LEU A 249 -31.30 -7.27 -25.97
N ASP A 250 -31.24 -8.42 -26.63
CA ASP A 250 -30.12 -8.79 -27.49
C ASP A 250 -30.12 -7.95 -28.75
N LEU A 251 -31.28 -7.80 -29.38
CA LEU A 251 -31.44 -6.90 -30.51
C LEU A 251 -31.09 -5.47 -30.10
N TRP A 252 -31.48 -5.02 -28.91
CA TRP A 252 -31.04 -3.71 -28.41
C TRP A 252 -29.52 -3.63 -28.26
N LEU A 253 -28.87 -4.62 -27.64
CA LEU A 253 -27.41 -4.65 -27.47
C LEU A 253 -26.69 -4.66 -28.83
N VAL A 254 -27.09 -5.54 -29.74
CA VAL A 254 -26.52 -5.68 -31.09
C VAL A 254 -26.78 -4.41 -31.90
N THR A 255 -28.01 -3.90 -31.94
CA THR A 255 -28.33 -2.64 -32.63
C THR A 255 -27.51 -1.49 -32.06
N ARG A 256 -27.29 -1.46 -30.74
CA ARG A 256 -26.46 -0.44 -30.10
C ARG A 256 -24.99 -0.59 -30.46
N SER A 257 -24.46 -1.81 -30.51
CA SER A 257 -23.11 -2.06 -31.00
C SER A 257 -22.97 -1.64 -32.46
N CYS A 258 -23.89 -2.06 -33.32
CA CYS A 258 -23.85 -1.73 -34.76
C CYS A 258 -24.10 -0.25 -35.06
N ALA A 259 -24.88 0.46 -34.24
CA ALA A 259 -25.06 1.90 -34.38
C ALA A 259 -23.76 2.70 -34.15
N ILE A 260 -22.78 2.11 -33.47
CA ILE A 260 -21.45 2.71 -33.31
C ILE A 260 -20.61 2.54 -34.60
N PHE A 261 -20.96 1.57 -35.46
CA PHE A 261 -20.22 1.17 -36.67
C PHE A 261 -21.17 1.05 -37.89
N PRO A 262 -21.63 2.18 -38.44
CA PRO A 262 -22.68 2.18 -39.46
C PRO A 262 -22.25 1.63 -40.84
N ASP A 263 -20.95 1.44 -41.08
CA ASP A 263 -20.41 1.10 -42.41
C ASP A 263 -20.35 -0.42 -42.69
N THR A 264 -20.62 -1.27 -41.70
CA THR A 264 -20.65 -2.73 -41.85
C THR A 264 -22.09 -3.20 -42.09
N THR A 265 -22.43 -3.48 -43.34
CA THR A 265 -23.80 -3.88 -43.76
C THR A 265 -24.31 -5.18 -43.14
N ASP A 266 -23.42 -5.99 -42.53
CA ASP A 266 -23.75 -7.27 -41.88
C ASP A 266 -23.30 -7.35 -40.40
N CYS A 267 -23.19 -6.21 -39.70
CA CYS A 267 -22.70 -6.17 -38.31
C CYS A 267 -23.48 -7.09 -37.35
N THR A 268 -24.78 -7.31 -37.57
CA THR A 268 -25.59 -8.16 -36.71
C THR A 268 -25.13 -9.62 -36.70
N ASP A 269 -24.53 -10.09 -37.79
CA ASP A 269 -24.15 -11.50 -37.98
C ASP A 269 -22.89 -11.85 -37.19
N GLY A 270 -22.01 -10.86 -36.96
CA GLY A 270 -20.83 -10.98 -36.09
C GLY A 270 -21.17 -11.13 -34.60
N TYR A 271 -22.41 -10.82 -34.19
CA TYR A 271 -22.87 -10.90 -32.81
C TYR A 271 -23.74 -12.13 -32.52
N THR A 272 -23.35 -13.28 -33.07
CA THR A 272 -23.95 -14.59 -32.75
C THR A 272 -23.04 -15.39 -31.81
N GLY A 273 -23.57 -16.49 -31.26
CA GLY A 273 -22.76 -17.43 -30.47
C GLY A 273 -22.05 -16.83 -29.25
N ILE A 274 -20.72 -17.02 -29.19
CA ILE A 274 -19.88 -16.63 -28.05
C ILE A 274 -19.72 -15.10 -27.95
N TYR A 275 -19.80 -14.39 -29.07
CA TYR A 275 -19.71 -12.93 -29.11
C TYR A 275 -20.93 -12.27 -28.47
N LEU A 276 -22.13 -12.84 -28.64
CA LEU A 276 -23.34 -12.36 -27.96
C LEU A 276 -23.23 -12.51 -26.43
N ILE A 277 -22.69 -13.64 -25.96
CA ILE A 277 -22.41 -13.86 -24.54
C ILE A 277 -21.38 -12.83 -24.04
N GLY A 278 -20.32 -12.61 -24.81
CA GLY A 278 -19.33 -11.58 -24.54
C GLY A 278 -19.95 -10.18 -24.41
N LEU A 279 -20.88 -9.82 -25.30
CA LEU A 279 -21.55 -8.52 -25.28
C LEU A 279 -22.46 -8.36 -24.04
N ARG A 280 -23.21 -9.39 -23.67
CA ARG A 280 -24.03 -9.40 -22.44
C ARG A 280 -23.16 -9.22 -21.19
N LEU A 281 -22.04 -9.95 -21.11
CA LEU A 281 -21.07 -9.83 -20.02
C LEU A 281 -20.44 -8.43 -19.97
N TYR A 282 -20.05 -7.88 -21.13
CA TYR A 282 -19.53 -6.53 -21.23
C TYR A 282 -20.54 -5.49 -20.73
N ALA A 283 -21.82 -5.59 -21.13
CA ALA A 283 -22.88 -4.71 -20.62
C ALA A 283 -23.03 -4.81 -19.09
N ALA A 284 -23.00 -6.03 -18.54
CA ALA A 284 -23.05 -6.24 -17.09
C ALA A 284 -21.84 -5.63 -16.36
N MET A 285 -20.64 -5.73 -16.96
CA MET A 285 -19.43 -5.10 -16.43
C MET A 285 -19.53 -3.57 -16.44
N ILE A 286 -20.03 -2.97 -17.52
CA ILE A 286 -20.24 -1.51 -17.60
C ILE A 286 -21.23 -1.04 -16.55
N LEU A 287 -22.33 -1.78 -16.32
CA LEU A 287 -23.28 -1.47 -15.26
C LEU A 287 -22.62 -1.56 -13.86
N ALA A 288 -21.82 -2.60 -13.61
CA ALA A 288 -21.08 -2.74 -12.36
C ALA A 288 -20.07 -1.60 -12.15
N LEU A 289 -19.36 -1.20 -13.21
CA LEU A 289 -18.43 -0.06 -13.16
C LEU A 289 -19.16 1.25 -12.88
N ALA A 290 -20.28 1.51 -13.58
CA ALA A 290 -21.12 2.69 -13.36
C ALA A 290 -21.66 2.73 -11.92
N LEU A 291 -22.09 1.59 -11.38
CA LEU A 291 -22.50 1.46 -9.98
C LEU A 291 -21.34 1.81 -9.03
N ALA A 292 -20.14 1.27 -9.26
CA ALA A 292 -18.97 1.57 -8.42
C ALA A 292 -18.61 3.07 -8.43
N ILE A 293 -18.67 3.72 -9.60
CA ILE A 293 -18.43 5.16 -9.74
C ILE A 293 -19.52 5.95 -9.02
N GLY A 294 -20.80 5.59 -9.22
CA GLY A 294 -21.92 6.23 -8.55
C GLY A 294 -21.83 6.14 -7.02
N LEU A 295 -21.43 4.97 -6.50
CA LEU A 295 -21.14 4.77 -5.07
C LEU A 295 -19.98 5.64 -4.59
N ALA A 296 -18.88 5.74 -5.37
CA ALA A 296 -17.75 6.60 -5.03
C ALA A 296 -18.12 8.09 -5.01
N VAL A 297 -18.94 8.55 -5.97
CA VAL A 297 -19.48 9.91 -6.00
C VAL A 297 -20.40 10.17 -4.81
N ALA A 298 -21.25 9.21 -4.44
CA ALA A 298 -22.12 9.33 -3.26
C ALA A 298 -21.31 9.46 -1.95
N VAL A 299 -20.23 8.69 -1.80
CA VAL A 299 -19.29 8.83 -0.66
C VAL A 299 -18.61 10.20 -0.70
N GLY A 300 -18.20 10.66 -1.89
CA GLY A 300 -17.66 12.01 -2.12
C GLY A 300 -18.60 13.11 -1.65
N PHE A 301 -19.86 13.04 -2.05
CA PHE A 301 -20.89 13.98 -1.63
C PHE A 301 -21.14 13.92 -0.11
N GLY A 302 -21.20 12.72 0.47
CA GLY A 302 -21.34 12.53 1.91
C GLY A 302 -20.19 13.18 2.70
N SER A 303 -18.95 12.96 2.26
CA SER A 303 -17.76 13.58 2.84
C SER A 303 -17.75 15.11 2.71
N TRP A 304 -18.13 15.64 1.54
CA TRP A 304 -18.22 17.07 1.29
C TRP A 304 -19.34 17.74 2.12
N SER A 305 -20.52 17.12 2.20
CA SER A 305 -21.63 17.58 3.06
C SER A 305 -21.20 17.68 4.52
N ARG A 306 -20.43 16.71 5.00
CA ARG A 306 -19.89 16.68 6.36
C ARG A 306 -18.82 17.76 6.58
N TYR A 307 -17.97 18.02 5.59
CA TYR A 307 -17.04 19.16 5.59
C TYR A 307 -17.76 20.49 5.74
N ARG A 308 -18.81 20.75 4.93
CA ARG A 308 -19.57 22.01 4.99
C ARG A 308 -20.29 22.22 6.33
N ARG A 309 -20.68 21.14 7.00
CA ARG A 309 -21.34 21.18 8.31
C ARG A 309 -20.37 21.33 9.48
N GLY A 310 -19.06 21.40 9.25
CA GLY A 310 -18.06 21.45 10.32
C GLY A 310 -18.03 20.19 11.20
N ALA A 311 -18.69 19.11 10.78
CA ALA A 311 -18.85 17.90 11.59
C ALA A 311 -17.64 16.95 11.52
N ARG A 312 -16.56 17.33 10.84
CA ARG A 312 -15.37 16.47 10.71
C ARG A 312 -14.58 16.46 12.01
N PRO A 313 -14.03 15.29 12.41
CA PRO A 313 -13.02 15.29 13.46
C PRO A 313 -11.85 16.13 12.92
N GLU A 314 -11.40 17.13 13.69
CA GLU A 314 -10.36 18.09 13.26
C GLU A 314 -9.07 17.41 12.76
N HIS A 315 -8.87 16.14 13.13
CA HIS A 315 -7.61 15.42 12.92
C HIS A 315 -7.65 14.34 11.82
N VAL A 316 -8.81 13.98 11.29
CA VAL A 316 -8.91 12.89 10.29
C VAL A 316 -8.98 13.46 8.87
N VAL A 317 -8.01 13.08 8.04
CA VAL A 317 -8.03 13.41 6.61
C VAL A 317 -8.80 12.34 5.86
N ASP A 318 -9.74 12.77 5.03
CA ASP A 318 -10.48 11.88 4.16
C ASP A 318 -9.64 11.44 2.96
N LEU A 319 -9.09 10.23 3.06
CA LEU A 319 -8.43 9.48 2.00
C LEU A 319 -9.42 8.55 1.26
N THR A 320 -10.65 8.37 1.74
CA THR A 320 -11.64 7.44 1.19
C THR A 320 -11.91 7.70 -0.29
N VAL A 321 -12.30 8.92 -0.64
CA VAL A 321 -12.67 9.29 -2.01
C VAL A 321 -11.47 9.35 -2.94
N PRO A 322 -10.34 9.97 -2.54
CA PRO A 322 -9.09 9.90 -3.31
C PRO A 322 -8.63 8.48 -3.60
N ALA A 323 -8.60 7.61 -2.58
CA ALA A 323 -8.17 6.23 -2.76
C ALA A 323 -9.14 5.46 -3.65
N LEU A 324 -10.46 5.70 -3.56
CA LEU A 324 -11.44 5.15 -4.50
C LEU A 324 -11.18 5.63 -5.94
N GLY A 325 -10.96 6.93 -6.13
CA GLY A 325 -10.65 7.52 -7.43
C GLY A 325 -9.37 6.95 -8.03
N LEU A 326 -8.31 6.86 -7.23
CA LEU A 326 -7.04 6.24 -7.63
C LEU A 326 -7.23 4.76 -7.97
N MET A 327 -7.95 4.01 -7.14
CA MET A 327 -8.22 2.58 -7.36
C MET A 327 -9.02 2.36 -8.65
N ILE A 328 -10.03 3.18 -8.93
CA ILE A 328 -10.80 3.15 -10.19
C ILE A 328 -9.88 3.47 -11.37
N LEU A 329 -9.08 4.55 -11.27
CA LEU A 329 -8.14 4.95 -12.31
C LEU A 329 -7.15 3.81 -12.63
N LEU A 330 -6.56 3.21 -11.60
CA LEU A 330 -5.62 2.10 -11.74
C LEU A 330 -6.29 0.89 -12.42
N TRP A 331 -7.44 0.44 -11.94
CA TRP A 331 -8.17 -0.67 -12.57
C TRP A 331 -8.53 -0.36 -14.02
N PHE A 332 -8.98 0.86 -14.29
CA PHE A 332 -9.35 1.29 -15.63
C PHE A 332 -8.14 1.27 -16.58
N LEU A 333 -6.99 1.79 -16.15
CA LEU A 333 -5.74 1.77 -16.92
C LEU A 333 -5.27 0.33 -17.18
N LEU A 334 -5.29 -0.53 -16.15
CA LEU A 334 -4.87 -1.93 -16.29
C LEU A 334 -5.76 -2.69 -17.26
N ILE A 335 -7.08 -2.60 -17.10
CA ILE A 335 -8.06 -3.27 -17.97
C ILE A 335 -7.88 -2.77 -19.40
N SER A 336 -7.83 -1.46 -19.61
CA SER A 336 -7.65 -0.87 -20.94
C SER A 336 -6.33 -1.26 -21.60
N ALA A 337 -5.23 -1.32 -20.82
CA ALA A 337 -3.93 -1.76 -21.33
C ALA A 337 -3.93 -3.23 -21.75
N ILE A 338 -4.58 -4.10 -20.96
CA ILE A 338 -4.72 -5.52 -21.32
C ILE A 338 -5.54 -5.65 -22.60
N TRP A 339 -6.70 -5.00 -22.69
CA TRP A 339 -7.55 -5.03 -23.88
C TRP A 339 -6.89 -4.43 -25.11
N GLY A 340 -6.19 -3.31 -24.97
CA GLY A 340 -5.40 -2.71 -26.05
C GLY A 340 -4.27 -3.64 -26.52
N SER A 341 -3.63 -4.37 -25.60
CA SER A 341 -2.59 -5.36 -25.95
C SER A 341 -3.19 -6.54 -26.70
N VAL A 342 -4.36 -7.05 -26.28
CA VAL A 342 -5.06 -8.13 -26.99
C VAL A 342 -5.45 -7.69 -28.40
N GLY A 343 -6.02 -6.49 -28.56
CA GLY A 343 -6.37 -5.96 -29.87
C GLY A 343 -5.16 -5.71 -30.78
N TYR A 344 -4.03 -5.28 -30.21
CA TYR A 344 -2.79 -5.05 -30.97
C TYR A 344 -2.10 -6.35 -31.38
N LEU A 345 -1.98 -7.32 -30.47
CA LEU A 345 -1.27 -8.58 -30.72
C LEU A 345 -2.11 -9.61 -31.46
N GLY A 346 -3.43 -9.44 -31.47
CA GLY A 346 -4.37 -10.34 -32.12
C GLY A 346 -5.47 -9.57 -32.85
N PRO A 347 -5.16 -8.90 -33.97
CA PRO A 347 -6.17 -8.24 -34.78
C PRO A 347 -7.27 -9.21 -35.22
N ASP A 348 -6.92 -10.49 -35.44
CA ASP A 348 -7.88 -11.55 -35.80
C ASP A 348 -8.65 -12.11 -34.58
N ILE A 349 -8.27 -11.76 -33.34
CA ILE A 349 -8.94 -12.23 -32.12
C ILE A 349 -10.24 -11.44 -31.90
N ILE A 350 -10.27 -10.18 -32.33
CA ILE A 350 -11.41 -9.28 -32.16
C ILE A 350 -11.99 -9.01 -33.55
N PRO A 351 -13.20 -9.51 -33.88
CA PRO A 351 -13.76 -9.46 -35.22
C PRO A 351 -13.73 -8.07 -35.85
N GLU A 352 -13.93 -7.05 -35.03
CA GLU A 352 -13.87 -5.65 -35.44
C GLU A 352 -12.94 -4.86 -34.50
N PRO A 353 -11.71 -4.52 -34.93
CA PRO A 353 -10.77 -3.76 -34.10
C PRO A 353 -11.31 -2.38 -33.68
N GLU A 354 -12.36 -1.89 -34.36
CA GLU A 354 -13.06 -0.66 -34.01
C GLU A 354 -13.80 -0.74 -32.65
N HIS A 355 -14.19 -1.93 -32.20
CA HIS A 355 -14.72 -2.12 -30.84
C HIS A 355 -13.67 -1.82 -29.77
N VAL A 356 -12.41 -2.19 -30.05
CA VAL A 356 -11.28 -1.88 -29.16
C VAL A 356 -11.04 -0.38 -29.15
N THR A 357 -11.05 0.29 -30.31
CA THR A 357 -10.85 1.74 -30.36
C THR A 357 -11.95 2.51 -29.62
N SER A 358 -13.20 2.04 -29.65
CA SER A 358 -14.30 2.60 -28.87
C SER A 358 -14.10 2.43 -27.36
N ALA A 359 -13.71 1.22 -26.90
CA ALA A 359 -13.36 0.99 -25.49
C ALA A 359 -12.18 1.87 -25.04
N LEU A 360 -11.22 2.10 -25.94
CA LEU A 360 -10.08 2.99 -25.71
C LEU A 360 -10.45 4.48 -25.69
N ARG A 361 -11.64 4.91 -26.13
CA ARG A 361 -12.09 6.30 -25.92
C ARG A 361 -12.19 6.65 -24.43
N GLY A 362 -12.56 5.68 -23.59
CA GLY A 362 -12.54 5.85 -22.14
C GLY A 362 -11.13 5.99 -21.55
N LEU A 363 -10.09 5.58 -22.28
CA LEU A 363 -8.70 5.76 -21.88
C LEU A 363 -8.29 7.23 -21.89
N LEU A 364 -8.87 8.05 -22.78
CA LEU A 364 -8.51 9.47 -22.89
C LEU A 364 -8.71 10.22 -21.56
N PRO A 365 -9.88 10.18 -20.88
CA PRO A 365 -10.04 10.74 -19.54
C PRO A 365 -9.04 10.21 -18.51
N ALA A 366 -8.74 8.91 -18.54
CA ALA A 366 -7.79 8.30 -17.61
C ALA A 366 -6.36 8.82 -17.84
N LEU A 367 -5.96 9.00 -19.10
CA LEU A 367 -4.66 9.55 -19.47
C LEU A 367 -4.54 11.03 -19.15
N VAL A 368 -5.58 11.81 -19.43
CA VAL A 368 -5.62 13.22 -19.04
C VAL A 368 -5.50 13.33 -17.51
N ALA A 369 -6.19 12.49 -16.76
CA ALA A 369 -6.07 12.45 -15.30
C ALA A 369 -4.66 12.05 -14.85
N LEU A 370 -4.05 11.04 -15.48
CA LEU A 370 -2.68 10.60 -15.16
C LEU A 370 -1.65 11.69 -15.44
N ILE A 371 -1.73 12.34 -16.60
CA ILE A 371 -0.85 13.46 -16.99
C ILE A 371 -1.05 14.63 -16.02
N ALA A 372 -2.29 14.99 -15.70
CA ALA A 372 -2.58 16.04 -14.74
C ALA A 372 -2.03 15.72 -13.35
N LEU A 373 -2.15 14.46 -12.88
CA LEU A 373 -1.53 14.01 -11.63
C LEU A 373 0.00 14.12 -11.68
N ALA A 374 0.63 13.70 -12.78
CA ALA A 374 2.07 13.78 -12.96
C ALA A 374 2.58 15.23 -12.99
N VAL A 375 1.88 16.13 -13.70
CA VAL A 375 2.21 17.57 -13.76
C VAL A 375 2.08 18.21 -12.38
N ILE A 376 0.99 17.93 -11.65
CA ILE A 376 0.79 18.45 -10.29
C ILE A 376 1.84 17.87 -9.35
N ALA A 377 2.15 16.58 -9.43
CA ALA A 377 3.20 15.97 -8.63
C ALA A 377 4.57 16.62 -8.92
N GLY A 378 4.90 16.83 -10.19
CA GLY A 378 6.11 17.53 -10.63
C GLY A 378 6.19 18.96 -10.09
N TYR A 379 5.10 19.73 -10.21
CA TYR A 379 4.99 21.07 -9.66
C TYR A 379 5.18 21.09 -8.13
N VAL A 380 4.54 20.15 -7.43
CA VAL A 380 4.65 20.02 -5.97
C VAL A 380 6.07 19.63 -5.56
N MET A 381 6.72 18.70 -6.26
CA MET A 381 8.11 18.32 -6.00
C MET A 381 9.07 19.49 -6.26
N TRP A 382 8.86 20.25 -7.33
CA TRP A 382 9.67 21.42 -7.65
C TRP A 382 9.52 22.52 -6.59
N GLY A 383 8.29 22.86 -6.21
CA GLY A 383 8.04 23.84 -5.15
C GLY A 383 8.64 23.43 -3.80
N LYS A 384 8.64 22.13 -3.47
CA LYS A 384 9.27 21.63 -2.24
C LYS A 384 10.78 21.79 -2.23
N ARG A 385 11.45 21.48 -3.35
CA ARG A 385 12.90 21.69 -3.49
C ARG A 385 13.27 23.16 -3.29
N ALA A 386 12.48 24.07 -3.87
CA ALA A 386 12.70 25.51 -3.71
C ALA A 386 12.51 25.97 -2.25
N LEU A 387 11.49 25.45 -1.55
CA LEU A 387 11.23 25.79 -0.15
C LEU A 387 12.28 25.23 0.82
N GLY A 388 12.83 24.05 0.53
CA GLY A 388 13.81 23.40 1.40
C GLY A 388 15.18 24.08 1.43
N GLN A 389 15.60 24.75 0.36
CA GLN A 389 16.98 25.25 0.18
C GLN A 389 17.34 26.51 0.99
N GLY A 390 16.44 27.05 1.81
CA GLY A 390 16.73 28.21 2.67
C GLY A 390 15.94 28.21 3.97
N PHE A 391 15.31 27.09 4.31
CA PHE A 391 14.52 26.98 5.54
C PHE A 391 15.45 26.65 6.71
N ASP A 392 15.42 27.49 7.75
CA ASP A 392 16.12 27.23 9.01
C ASP A 392 15.43 26.06 9.75
N PRO A 393 16.10 24.90 9.91
CA PRO A 393 15.49 23.73 10.54
C PRO A 393 14.97 24.00 11.95
N ALA A 394 15.59 24.91 12.70
CA ALA A 394 15.17 25.23 14.06
C ALA A 394 13.74 25.80 14.10
N ARG A 395 13.34 26.55 13.07
CA ARG A 395 11.98 27.12 12.94
C ARG A 395 10.92 26.09 12.57
N TYR A 396 11.31 24.86 12.23
CA TYR A 396 10.33 23.82 11.90
C TYR A 396 9.38 23.56 13.07
N MET A 397 9.92 23.56 14.28
CA MET A 397 9.16 23.23 15.49
C MET A 397 8.23 24.35 15.97
N ASP A 398 8.27 25.53 15.34
CA ASP A 398 7.34 26.63 15.65
C ASP A 398 5.92 26.34 15.11
N ASP A 399 5.83 25.65 13.97
CA ASP A 399 4.56 25.26 13.32
C ASP A 399 4.72 23.95 12.52
N PRO A 400 4.99 22.83 13.21
CA PRO A 400 5.43 21.61 12.57
C PRO A 400 4.31 20.95 11.76
N ASP A 401 3.04 21.11 12.16
CA ASP A 401 1.89 20.53 11.47
C ASP A 401 1.59 21.25 10.13
N THR A 402 1.65 22.59 10.10
CA THR A 402 1.46 23.36 8.86
C THR A 402 2.60 23.12 7.88
N LEU A 403 3.84 23.09 8.37
CA LEU A 403 5.01 22.80 7.52
C LEU A 403 4.94 21.36 6.99
N ALA A 404 4.64 20.38 7.84
CA ALA A 404 4.40 19.01 7.38
C ALA A 404 3.29 18.95 6.31
N GLU A 405 2.17 19.66 6.49
CA GLU A 405 1.08 19.67 5.50
C GLU A 405 1.52 20.24 4.14
N ARG A 406 2.41 21.25 4.11
CA ARG A 406 3.02 21.77 2.87
C ARG A 406 3.88 20.72 2.18
N HIS A 407 4.59 19.89 2.95
CA HIS A 407 5.53 18.90 2.44
C HIS A 407 4.94 17.51 2.16
N ARG A 408 3.68 17.22 2.47
CA ARG A 408 3.03 15.92 2.16
C ARG A 408 2.88 15.68 0.65
N LEU A 409 3.34 14.53 0.14
CA LEU A 409 3.18 14.13 -1.28
C LEU A 409 1.91 13.31 -1.52
N LEU A 410 1.57 12.40 -0.61
CA LEU A 410 0.59 11.36 -0.88
C LEU A 410 -0.82 11.88 -1.18
N ILE A 411 -1.17 13.07 -0.66
CA ILE A 411 -2.47 13.70 -0.88
C ILE A 411 -2.32 15.22 -0.79
N CYS A 412 -1.75 15.88 -1.79
CA CYS A 412 -1.95 17.33 -1.88
C CYS A 412 -3.40 17.58 -2.33
N ARG A 413 -4.06 18.63 -1.79
CA ARG A 413 -5.46 18.96 -2.14
C ARG A 413 -5.69 19.07 -3.65
N ARG A 414 -4.65 19.46 -4.40
CA ARG A 414 -4.68 19.58 -5.86
C ARG A 414 -4.71 18.21 -6.57
N MET A 415 -3.97 17.22 -6.11
CA MET A 415 -4.04 15.85 -6.65
C MET A 415 -5.42 15.25 -6.40
N LEU A 416 -6.03 15.56 -5.24
CA LEU A 416 -7.40 15.12 -4.97
C LEU A 416 -8.39 15.70 -5.96
N LEU A 417 -8.27 17.00 -6.24
CA LEU A 417 -9.14 17.67 -7.20
C LEU A 417 -9.08 16.99 -8.57
N VAL A 418 -7.90 16.56 -9.03
CA VAL A 418 -7.78 15.80 -10.29
C VAL A 418 -8.54 14.48 -10.24
N LEU A 419 -8.44 13.72 -9.14
CA LEU A 419 -9.19 12.46 -8.99
C LEU A 419 -10.70 12.69 -8.93
N PHE A 420 -11.15 13.78 -8.30
CA PHE A 420 -12.57 14.17 -8.30
C PHE A 420 -13.06 14.55 -9.69
N ILE A 421 -12.29 15.36 -10.42
CA ILE A 421 -12.60 15.74 -11.81
C ILE A 421 -12.66 14.49 -12.68
N PHE A 422 -11.69 13.57 -12.54
CA PHE A 422 -11.65 12.30 -13.24
C PHE A 422 -12.92 11.46 -12.99
N LEU A 423 -13.32 11.29 -11.73
CA LEU A 423 -14.53 10.55 -11.39
C LEU A 423 -15.79 11.20 -11.98
N GLY A 424 -15.88 12.53 -11.94
CA GLY A 424 -16.98 13.29 -12.55
C GLY A 424 -17.04 13.09 -14.06
N LEU A 425 -15.90 13.23 -14.75
CA LEU A 425 -15.79 12.99 -16.20
C LEU A 425 -16.17 11.56 -16.57
N LEU A 426 -15.68 10.56 -15.82
CA LEU A 426 -15.98 9.15 -16.08
C LEU A 426 -17.47 8.86 -15.87
N LEU A 427 -18.10 9.44 -14.85
CA LEU A 427 -19.54 9.33 -14.63
C LEU A 427 -20.33 9.98 -15.78
N THR A 428 -19.92 11.17 -16.23
CA THR A 428 -20.57 11.86 -17.36
C THR A 428 -20.45 11.05 -18.65
N VAL A 429 -19.27 10.52 -18.96
CA VAL A 429 -19.03 9.65 -20.12
C VAL A 429 -19.85 8.36 -20.01
N GLY A 430 -19.88 7.74 -18.83
CA GLY A 430 -20.66 6.52 -18.58
C GLY A 430 -22.17 6.73 -18.68
N ALA A 431 -22.70 7.79 -18.06
CA ALA A 431 -24.11 8.15 -18.15
C ALA A 431 -24.52 8.50 -19.58
N HIS A 432 -23.66 9.16 -20.33
CA HIS A 432 -23.87 9.43 -21.74
C HIS A 432 -23.92 8.14 -22.57
N ALA A 433 -22.98 7.22 -22.36
CA ALA A 433 -22.97 5.91 -23.01
C ALA A 433 -24.26 5.11 -22.72
N LEU A 434 -24.81 5.21 -21.51
CA LEU A 434 -26.03 4.50 -21.09
C LEU A 434 -27.33 5.14 -21.59
N THR A 435 -27.43 6.47 -21.58
CA THR A 435 -28.67 7.18 -21.95
C THR A 435 -28.93 7.24 -23.45
N GLY A 436 -27.91 6.91 -24.25
CA GLY A 436 -28.04 6.88 -25.70
C GLY A 436 -27.99 8.27 -26.30
N PHE A 437 -27.08 8.43 -27.27
CA PHE A 437 -27.08 9.43 -28.32
C PHE A 437 -28.50 9.75 -28.84
N GLY A 438 -29.21 10.66 -28.17
CA GLY A 438 -30.32 11.38 -28.76
C GLY A 438 -29.78 12.39 -29.76
N GLY A 439 -29.30 11.92 -30.93
CA GLY A 439 -29.08 12.66 -32.19
C GLY A 439 -28.22 13.95 -32.21
N GLY A 440 -27.82 14.53 -31.08
CA GLY A 440 -27.32 15.92 -31.03
C GLY A 440 -25.80 16.08 -30.99
N TRP A 441 -25.07 15.17 -30.34
CA TRP A 441 -23.62 15.34 -30.13
C TRP A 441 -22.74 14.76 -31.25
N GLY A 442 -23.27 13.89 -32.12
CA GLY A 442 -22.57 13.43 -33.33
C GLY A 442 -22.25 14.53 -34.35
N ARG A 443 -22.65 15.78 -34.08
CA ARG A 443 -22.26 16.97 -34.85
C ARG A 443 -21.24 17.88 -34.14
N LEU A 444 -20.97 17.67 -32.85
CA LEU A 444 -20.13 18.58 -32.05
C LEU A 444 -18.77 17.99 -31.69
N SER A 445 -18.58 16.67 -31.65
CA SER A 445 -17.25 16.08 -31.72
C SER A 445 -16.92 15.80 -33.18
N PRO A 446 -15.81 16.34 -33.73
CA PRO A 446 -15.33 15.86 -35.01
C PRO A 446 -14.88 14.42 -34.84
N ASP A 447 -15.77 13.46 -35.13
CA ASP A 447 -15.50 12.03 -35.01
C ASP A 447 -14.28 11.62 -35.84
N TRP A 448 -14.01 12.33 -36.93
CA TRP A 448 -12.78 12.20 -37.72
C TRP A 448 -11.51 12.54 -36.93
N LEU A 449 -11.58 13.55 -36.05
CA LEU A 449 -10.44 14.01 -35.25
C LEU A 449 -10.16 13.01 -34.12
N LEU A 450 -11.21 12.50 -33.46
CA LEU A 450 -11.08 11.45 -32.45
C LEU A 450 -10.63 10.12 -33.07
N ALA A 451 -11.17 9.71 -34.22
CA ALA A 451 -10.76 8.49 -34.90
C ALA A 451 -9.29 8.54 -35.36
N ARG A 452 -8.80 9.68 -35.86
CA ARG A 452 -7.38 9.85 -36.22
C ARG A 452 -6.47 10.07 -35.02
N ALA A 453 -6.92 10.81 -34.01
CA ALA A 453 -6.10 11.12 -32.85
C ALA A 453 -6.00 9.93 -31.88
N THR A 454 -7.02 9.07 -31.76
CA THR A 454 -7.02 7.99 -30.76
C THR A 454 -5.86 7.01 -30.96
N PRO A 455 -5.60 6.44 -32.16
CA PRO A 455 -4.44 5.58 -32.37
C PRO A 455 -3.11 6.29 -32.12
N VAL A 456 -2.99 7.57 -32.50
CA VAL A 456 -1.78 8.37 -32.28
C VAL A 456 -1.57 8.63 -30.78
N LEU A 457 -2.61 9.00 -30.04
CA LEU A 457 -2.57 9.21 -28.60
C LEU A 457 -2.29 7.91 -27.85
N LEU A 458 -2.85 6.80 -28.29
CA LEU A 458 -2.54 5.46 -27.78
C LEU A 458 -1.10 5.08 -28.05
N GLY A 459 -0.59 5.34 -29.26
CA GLY A 459 0.80 5.13 -29.63
C GLY A 459 1.75 5.98 -28.80
N ILE A 460 1.46 7.28 -28.65
CA ILE A 460 2.21 8.20 -27.78
C ILE A 460 2.15 7.73 -26.34
N THR A 461 0.98 7.31 -25.84
CA THR A 461 0.80 6.84 -24.46
C THR A 461 1.52 5.54 -24.20
N ALA A 462 1.40 4.57 -25.09
CA ALA A 462 2.09 3.29 -25.00
C ALA A 462 3.59 3.52 -25.05
N THR A 463 4.06 4.38 -25.97
CA THR A 463 5.48 4.76 -26.07
C THR A 463 5.94 5.50 -24.82
N ALA A 464 5.19 6.48 -24.33
CA ALA A 464 5.50 7.23 -23.11
C ALA A 464 5.45 6.33 -21.88
N GLY A 465 4.53 5.37 -21.82
CA GLY A 465 4.42 4.35 -20.79
C GLY A 465 5.62 3.41 -20.82
N VAL A 466 6.03 2.94 -22.00
CA VAL A 466 7.24 2.13 -22.17
C VAL A 466 8.48 2.93 -21.81
N VAL A 467 8.62 4.17 -22.30
CA VAL A 467 9.74 5.07 -21.97
C VAL A 467 9.75 5.33 -20.46
N LEU A 468 8.63 5.65 -19.83
CA LEU A 468 8.53 5.84 -18.38
C LEU A 468 8.91 4.57 -17.62
N VAL A 469 8.36 3.42 -18.00
CA VAL A 469 8.64 2.13 -17.34
C VAL A 469 10.08 1.68 -17.57
N THR A 470 10.73 2.05 -18.67
CA THR A 470 12.12 1.68 -18.96
C THR A 470 13.12 2.67 -18.37
N THR A 471 12.91 3.98 -18.55
CA THR A 471 13.82 5.05 -18.07
C THR A 471 13.62 5.36 -16.60
N ALA A 472 12.38 5.41 -16.12
CA ALA A 472 12.06 5.66 -14.73
C ALA A 472 11.76 4.35 -13.98
N ARG A 473 12.17 3.19 -14.53
CA ARG A 473 11.98 1.87 -13.92
C ARG A 473 12.36 1.84 -12.44
N PRO A 474 13.55 2.32 -12.03
CA PRO A 474 13.95 2.23 -10.62
C PRO A 474 13.08 3.09 -9.72
N LEU A 475 12.68 4.28 -10.20
CA LEU A 475 11.80 5.20 -9.46
C LEU A 475 10.38 4.64 -9.34
N PHE A 476 9.87 4.04 -10.42
CA PHE A 476 8.55 3.41 -10.43
C PHE A 476 8.52 2.16 -9.55
N GLU A 477 9.52 1.28 -9.66
CA GLU A 477 9.67 0.12 -8.78
C GLU A 477 9.81 0.54 -7.31
N ALA A 478 10.57 1.59 -7.02
CA ALA A 478 10.72 2.11 -5.66
C ALA A 478 9.39 2.70 -5.14
N GLY A 479 8.72 3.55 -5.92
CA GLY A 479 7.43 4.14 -5.54
C GLY A 479 6.33 3.10 -5.36
N LEU A 480 6.25 2.13 -6.27
CA LEU A 480 5.31 1.00 -6.18
C LEU A 480 5.66 0.09 -4.99
N GLY A 481 6.94 -0.13 -4.71
CA GLY A 481 7.42 -0.86 -3.55
C GLY A 481 6.98 -0.19 -2.24
N ILE A 482 7.26 1.10 -2.08
CA ILE A 482 6.82 1.91 -0.92
C ILE A 482 5.31 1.81 -0.74
N LEU A 483 4.54 2.02 -1.80
CA LEU A 483 3.08 1.96 -1.73
C LEU A 483 2.60 0.54 -1.40
N THR A 484 3.20 -0.49 -2.01
CA THR A 484 2.86 -1.89 -1.74
C THR A 484 3.14 -2.24 -0.29
N ASP A 485 4.26 -1.80 0.28
CA ASP A 485 4.66 -2.15 1.64
C ASP A 485 3.84 -1.40 2.68
N VAL A 486 3.61 -0.09 2.46
CA VAL A 486 2.70 0.70 3.31
C VAL A 486 1.31 0.07 3.29
N LEU A 487 0.78 -0.21 2.09
CA LEU A 487 -0.54 -0.83 1.96
C LEU A 487 -0.55 -2.24 2.54
N SER A 488 0.51 -3.04 2.37
CA SER A 488 0.58 -4.39 2.92
C SER A 488 0.71 -4.40 4.44
N TRP A 489 1.31 -3.36 5.02
CA TRP A 489 1.33 -3.14 6.47
C TRP A 489 -0.05 -2.74 7.01
N ILE A 490 -0.78 -1.89 6.29
CA ILE A 490 -2.15 -1.48 6.61
C ILE A 490 -3.15 -2.62 6.32
N ASN A 491 -2.87 -3.45 5.33
CA ASN A 491 -3.79 -4.45 4.79
C ASN A 491 -4.01 -5.56 5.81
N ASP A 492 -5.15 -5.44 6.49
CA ASP A 492 -5.76 -6.52 7.25
C ASP A 492 -6.27 -7.61 6.30
N ALA A 493 -5.64 -8.79 6.28
CA ALA A 493 -6.15 -9.97 5.57
C ALA A 493 -7.56 -10.39 6.06
N SER A 494 -8.05 -9.86 7.17
CA SER A 494 -9.41 -9.97 7.63
C SER A 494 -10.21 -8.78 7.09
N TRP A 495 -11.12 -9.04 6.15
CA TRP A 495 -12.27 -8.17 6.03
C TRP A 495 -13.11 -8.33 7.27
N ASN A 496 -12.76 -7.61 8.33
CA ASN A 496 -13.58 -7.41 9.50
C ASN A 496 -14.22 -8.71 10.02
N SER A 497 -13.47 -9.57 10.72
CA SER A 497 -14.09 -10.52 11.66
C SER A 497 -14.63 -9.78 12.89
N ARG A 498 -15.32 -8.66 12.63
CA ARG A 498 -15.86 -7.65 13.54
C ARG A 498 -14.83 -7.06 14.50
N ALA A 499 -15.04 -5.79 14.82
CA ALA A 499 -14.62 -5.21 16.09
C ALA A 499 -14.80 -6.24 17.22
N LEU A 500 -14.07 -6.06 18.31
CA LEU A 500 -14.45 -6.56 19.64
C LEU A 500 -15.86 -6.04 19.96
N VAL A 501 -16.89 -6.60 19.30
CA VAL A 501 -18.25 -6.55 19.75
C VAL A 501 -18.19 -7.44 20.97
N LYS A 502 -17.89 -6.78 22.08
CA LYS A 502 -18.41 -7.21 23.37
C LYS A 502 -19.87 -7.53 23.08
N ASP A 503 -20.26 -8.79 23.27
CA ASP A 503 -21.65 -9.15 23.04
C ASP A 503 -22.51 -8.12 23.81
N PRO A 504 -23.41 -7.40 23.13
CA PRO A 504 -24.10 -6.26 23.73
C PRO A 504 -24.91 -6.65 24.97
N LYS A 505 -25.19 -7.95 25.17
CA LYS A 505 -25.83 -8.46 26.38
C LYS A 505 -24.84 -8.83 27.49
N THR A 506 -23.66 -9.35 27.15
CA THR A 506 -22.74 -9.93 28.13
C THR A 506 -21.49 -9.09 28.40
N GLY A 507 -21.17 -8.11 27.55
CA GLY A 507 -19.94 -7.32 27.67
C GLY A 507 -18.66 -8.15 27.41
N ALA A 508 -18.78 -9.46 27.18
CA ALA A 508 -17.66 -10.36 27.01
C ALA A 508 -17.11 -10.24 25.59
N PRO A 509 -15.78 -10.22 25.41
CA PRO A 509 -15.18 -10.34 24.10
C PRO A 509 -15.61 -11.69 23.50
N VAL A 510 -16.44 -11.67 22.46
CA VAL A 510 -16.83 -12.90 21.76
C VAL A 510 -15.55 -13.46 21.12
N PRO A 511 -15.13 -14.69 21.45
CA PRO A 511 -13.94 -15.31 20.86
C PRO A 511 -14.09 -15.25 19.33
N HIS A 512 -13.07 -14.68 18.67
CA HIS A 512 -13.05 -14.34 17.25
C HIS A 512 -13.91 -15.27 16.38
N GLY A 513 -15.01 -14.73 15.87
CA GLY A 513 -15.92 -15.48 15.01
C GLY A 513 -15.22 -15.98 13.73
N PRO A 514 -15.70 -17.09 13.16
CA PRO A 514 -15.12 -17.72 11.97
C PRO A 514 -15.00 -16.70 10.84
N HIS A 515 -13.91 -16.80 10.07
CA HIS A 515 -13.62 -16.05 8.85
C HIS A 515 -14.87 -15.39 8.22
N THR A 516 -14.85 -14.07 8.02
CA THR A 516 -15.94 -13.35 7.34
C THR A 516 -16.29 -14.08 6.05
N ARG A 517 -17.47 -14.68 6.04
CA ARG A 517 -17.95 -15.45 4.90
C ARG A 517 -18.35 -14.47 3.81
N THR A 518 -17.88 -14.73 2.60
CA THR A 518 -18.41 -14.11 1.40
C THR A 518 -19.90 -14.44 1.28
N TRP A 519 -20.64 -13.67 0.50
CA TRP A 519 -22.05 -13.94 0.26
C TRP A 519 -22.27 -15.33 -0.38
N ILE A 520 -21.35 -15.80 -1.22
CA ILE A 520 -21.39 -17.15 -1.81
C ILE A 520 -21.18 -18.23 -0.77
N GLU A 521 -20.19 -18.10 0.12
CA GLU A 521 -19.99 -19.10 1.18
C GLU A 521 -21.16 -19.14 2.16
N ARG A 522 -21.85 -18.00 2.36
CA ARG A 522 -23.12 -17.98 3.10
C ARG A 522 -24.21 -18.73 2.34
N ALA A 523 -24.37 -18.47 1.05
CA ALA A 523 -25.38 -19.12 0.21
C ALA A 523 -25.16 -20.64 0.11
N LEU A 524 -23.91 -21.08 -0.06
CA LEU A 524 -23.54 -22.49 -0.17
C LEU A 524 -23.43 -23.20 1.20
N GLY A 525 -23.67 -22.49 2.31
CA GLY A 525 -23.50 -23.04 3.66
C GLY A 525 -22.06 -23.43 3.99
N TRP A 526 -21.09 -23.08 3.15
CA TRP A 526 -19.70 -23.47 3.28
C TRP A 526 -19.09 -22.86 4.53
N ARG A 527 -18.65 -23.75 5.41
CA ARG A 527 -17.78 -23.40 6.52
C ARG A 527 -16.38 -23.68 6.04
N LYS A 528 -15.62 -22.63 5.74
CA LYS A 528 -14.18 -22.80 5.63
C LYS A 528 -13.71 -23.20 7.01
N GLU A 529 -13.27 -24.45 7.16
CA GLU A 529 -12.60 -24.88 8.38
C GLU A 529 -11.52 -23.83 8.66
N PRO A 530 -11.45 -23.31 9.90
CA PRO A 530 -10.31 -22.50 10.26
C PRO A 530 -9.07 -23.32 9.86
N PRO A 531 -8.09 -22.73 9.16
CA PRO A 531 -6.92 -23.47 8.71
C PRO A 531 -6.41 -24.33 9.87
N ALA A 532 -6.16 -25.62 9.60
CA ALA A 532 -5.88 -26.65 10.62
C ALA A 532 -4.64 -26.33 11.48
N MET A 533 -3.83 -25.36 11.06
CA MET A 533 -2.83 -24.69 11.87
C MET A 533 -3.21 -23.21 12.00
N HIS A 534 -2.89 -22.62 13.16
CA HIS A 534 -3.12 -21.22 13.55
C HIS A 534 -2.47 -20.22 12.58
N MET A 535 -2.84 -20.24 11.30
CA MET A 535 -2.52 -19.24 10.30
C MET A 535 -3.23 -17.98 10.76
N PRO A 536 -2.48 -17.03 11.33
CA PRO A 536 -3.10 -15.94 12.05
C PRO A 536 -3.82 -15.05 11.06
N GLN A 537 -5.10 -14.90 11.30
CA GLN A 537 -5.97 -14.03 10.53
C GLN A 537 -5.41 -12.60 10.59
N GLY A 538 -5.37 -11.94 9.45
CA GLY A 538 -5.34 -10.48 9.39
C GLY A 538 -3.99 -9.80 9.18
N TYR A 539 -2.87 -10.33 9.66
CA TYR A 539 -1.61 -9.58 9.58
C TYR A 539 -0.42 -10.47 9.24
N TRP A 540 -0.57 -11.43 8.33
CA TRP A 540 0.47 -12.44 8.11
C TRP A 540 1.85 -11.80 7.82
N LEU A 541 1.91 -10.77 6.97
CA LEU A 541 3.16 -10.08 6.63
C LEU A 541 3.72 -9.30 7.83
N ARG A 542 2.91 -8.41 8.41
CA ARG A 542 3.27 -7.60 9.58
C ARG A 542 3.69 -8.46 10.78
N ARG A 543 2.96 -9.55 11.03
CA ARG A 543 3.27 -10.54 12.07
C ARG A 543 4.54 -11.31 11.75
N ARG A 544 4.74 -11.73 10.50
CA ARG A 544 5.99 -12.38 10.05
C ARG A 544 7.19 -11.49 10.28
N ILE A 545 7.11 -10.22 9.89
CA ILE A 545 8.15 -9.21 10.13
C ILE A 545 8.41 -9.06 11.64
N ARG A 546 7.35 -8.90 12.45
CA ARG A 546 7.49 -8.82 13.93
C ARG A 546 8.15 -10.06 14.53
N GLU A 547 7.74 -11.25 14.12
CA GLU A 547 8.31 -12.50 14.61
C GLU A 547 9.78 -12.66 14.21
N ARG A 548 10.15 -12.29 12.98
CA ARG A 548 11.56 -12.26 12.57
C ARG A 548 12.38 -11.31 13.42
N MET A 549 11.87 -10.09 13.68
CA MET A 549 12.57 -9.13 14.53
C MET A 549 12.72 -9.69 15.95
N ASN A 550 11.67 -10.32 16.47
CA ASN A 550 11.71 -10.94 17.79
C ASN A 550 12.72 -12.10 17.88
N LEU A 551 12.79 -12.95 16.85
CA LEU A 551 13.77 -14.04 16.75
C LEU A 551 15.20 -13.50 16.72
N LEU A 552 15.44 -12.46 15.90
CA LEU A 552 16.74 -11.78 15.82
C LEU A 552 17.12 -11.18 17.19
N MET A 553 16.22 -10.42 17.81
CA MET A 553 16.48 -9.78 19.10
C MET A 553 16.73 -10.80 20.21
N ALA A 554 15.92 -11.85 20.31
CA ALA A 554 16.13 -12.89 21.31
C ALA A 554 17.48 -13.60 21.15
N GLN A 555 17.90 -13.83 19.91
CA GLN A 555 19.22 -14.40 19.63
C GLN A 555 20.35 -13.43 19.99
N LEU A 556 20.26 -12.16 19.55
CA LEU A 556 21.30 -11.16 19.82
C LEU A 556 21.43 -10.86 21.32
N ILE A 557 20.33 -10.76 22.06
CA ILE A 557 20.37 -10.53 23.51
C ILE A 557 21.07 -11.69 24.22
N ARG A 558 20.74 -12.93 23.84
CA ARG A 558 21.35 -14.13 24.42
C ARG A 558 22.84 -14.25 24.08
N ASP A 559 23.18 -14.08 22.80
CA ASP A 559 24.53 -14.38 22.30
C ASP A 559 25.51 -13.23 22.59
N GLU A 560 25.03 -11.98 22.56
CA GLU A 560 25.87 -10.80 22.81
C GLU A 560 25.83 -10.34 24.28
N ALA A 561 24.76 -10.63 25.03
CA ALA A 561 24.56 -10.14 26.40
C ALA A 561 24.84 -8.62 26.55
N PRO A 562 24.13 -7.76 25.79
CA PRO A 562 24.39 -6.32 25.81
C PRO A 562 23.93 -5.68 27.13
N ASP A 563 24.57 -4.57 27.51
CA ASP A 563 24.09 -3.69 28.58
C ASP A 563 23.02 -2.72 28.05
N HIS A 564 23.18 -2.29 26.79
CA HIS A 564 22.29 -1.32 26.16
C HIS A 564 21.86 -1.78 24.78
N ILE A 565 20.57 -1.64 24.49
CA ILE A 565 20.00 -1.85 23.15
C ILE A 565 19.62 -0.48 22.58
N VAL A 566 20.03 -0.18 21.35
CA VAL A 566 19.53 0.98 20.60
C VAL A 566 18.97 0.52 19.26
N LEU A 567 17.68 0.76 19.03
CA LEU A 567 17.08 0.54 17.72
C LEU A 567 17.27 1.81 16.88
N VAL A 568 17.88 1.69 15.70
CA VAL A 568 18.01 2.79 14.74
C VAL A 568 17.15 2.47 13.54
N SER A 569 16.08 3.22 13.35
CA SER A 569 15.03 2.88 12.39
C SER A 569 14.81 4.00 11.38
N HIS A 570 14.52 3.63 10.13
CA HIS A 570 14.22 4.59 9.06
C HIS A 570 12.90 4.26 8.37
N SER A 571 12.12 5.29 8.02
CA SER A 571 10.89 5.15 7.23
C SER A 571 9.94 4.09 7.84
N GLN A 572 9.48 3.12 7.05
CA GLN A 572 8.65 1.99 7.50
C GLN A 572 9.27 1.21 8.68
N GLY A 573 10.60 1.14 8.75
CA GLY A 573 11.32 0.52 9.85
C GLY A 573 10.95 1.12 11.20
N THR A 574 10.61 2.41 11.26
CA THR A 574 10.14 3.06 12.49
C THR A 574 8.81 2.47 12.97
N VAL A 575 7.87 2.22 12.07
CA VAL A 575 6.57 1.64 12.42
C VAL A 575 6.74 0.20 12.90
N ILE A 576 7.62 -0.55 12.24
CA ILE A 576 8.01 -1.91 12.67
C ILE A 576 8.59 -1.86 14.08
N ALA A 577 9.62 -1.05 14.31
CA ALA A 577 10.32 -0.95 15.58
C ALA A 577 9.37 -0.56 16.73
N LEU A 578 8.54 0.47 16.53
CA LEU A 578 7.57 0.93 17.53
C LEU A 578 6.58 -0.18 17.92
N GLU A 579 6.05 -0.90 16.94
CA GLU A 579 5.10 -1.97 17.23
C GLU A 579 5.73 -3.17 17.91
N VAL A 580 6.94 -3.59 17.49
CA VAL A 580 7.63 -4.70 18.15
C VAL A 580 8.01 -4.31 19.57
N LEU A 581 8.52 -3.09 19.80
CA LEU A 581 8.79 -2.56 21.14
C LEU A 581 7.53 -2.56 22.02
N ALA A 582 6.37 -2.18 21.47
CA ALA A 582 5.12 -2.18 22.22
C ALA A 582 4.72 -3.58 22.72
N SER A 583 5.08 -4.65 22.00
CA SER A 583 4.73 -6.02 22.36
C SER A 583 5.84 -6.79 23.09
N GLU A 584 7.10 -6.53 22.78
CA GLU A 584 8.24 -7.35 23.19
C GLU A 584 9.27 -6.58 24.03
N GLY A 585 9.23 -5.24 24.05
CA GLY A 585 10.26 -4.41 24.66
C GLY A 585 10.45 -4.69 26.16
N ALA A 586 9.37 -4.97 26.90
CA ALA A 586 9.45 -5.27 28.33
C ALA A 586 10.23 -6.57 28.59
N ARG A 587 9.92 -7.61 27.79
CA ARG A 587 10.61 -8.89 27.85
C ARG A 587 12.08 -8.79 27.45
N TRP A 588 12.43 -7.90 26.52
CA TRP A 588 13.83 -7.63 26.18
C TRP A 588 14.55 -6.93 27.32
N LEU A 589 13.90 -5.93 27.94
CA LEU A 589 14.45 -5.18 29.07
C LEU A 589 14.71 -6.09 30.28
N GLU A 590 13.81 -7.03 30.58
CA GLU A 590 13.98 -8.04 31.65
C GLU A 590 15.18 -8.98 31.44
N GLN A 591 15.68 -9.11 30.21
CA GLN A 591 16.84 -9.93 29.87
C GLN A 591 18.15 -9.13 29.89
N LEU A 592 18.09 -7.81 30.06
CA LEU A 592 19.26 -6.97 30.22
C LEU A 592 19.70 -6.94 31.70
N PRO A 593 20.93 -6.48 31.99
CA PRO A 593 21.32 -6.13 33.35
C PRO A 593 20.35 -5.15 34.02
N GLU A 594 20.40 -5.03 35.35
CA GLU A 594 19.47 -4.18 36.13
C GLU A 594 19.47 -2.71 35.68
N ASP A 595 20.65 -2.18 35.33
CA ASP A 595 20.88 -0.85 34.77
C ASP A 595 20.75 -0.79 33.24
N GLY A 596 20.37 -1.90 32.61
CA GLY A 596 20.23 -2.02 31.17
C GLY A 596 19.13 -1.14 30.61
N THR A 597 19.32 -0.69 29.37
CA THR A 597 18.40 0.30 28.76
C THR A 597 18.08 -0.02 27.30
N ILE A 598 16.88 0.42 26.88
CA ILE A 598 16.46 0.41 25.48
C ILE A 598 16.30 1.85 25.00
N GLY A 599 16.99 2.19 23.91
CA GLY A 599 16.88 3.46 23.20
C GLY A 599 16.27 3.26 21.80
N LEU A 600 15.65 4.31 21.27
CA LEU A 600 15.11 4.35 19.92
C LEU A 600 15.55 5.62 19.21
N ILE A 601 16.13 5.47 18.03
CA ILE A 601 16.39 6.55 17.08
C ILE A 601 15.54 6.29 15.84
N THR A 602 14.73 7.27 15.45
CA THR A 602 13.88 7.20 14.26
C THR A 602 14.33 8.23 13.24
N MET A 603 14.20 7.89 11.97
CA MET A 603 14.57 8.76 10.85
C MET A 603 13.49 8.78 9.78
N GLY A 604 13.03 9.97 9.38
CA GLY A 604 11.98 10.11 8.37
C GLY A 604 10.72 9.31 8.71
N ALA A 605 10.29 9.34 9.98
CA ALA A 605 9.27 8.44 10.51
C ALA A 605 7.85 8.74 9.96
N PRO A 606 7.20 7.82 9.20
CA PRO A 606 5.86 8.04 8.67
C PRO A 606 4.74 7.93 9.72
N TYR A 607 5.08 7.64 10.98
CA TYR A 607 4.11 7.30 12.02
C TYR A 607 3.02 8.36 12.16
N THR A 608 3.40 9.62 12.41
CA THR A 608 2.43 10.69 12.65
C THR A 608 1.68 11.11 11.40
N HIS A 609 2.38 11.30 10.28
CA HIS A 609 1.82 11.96 9.09
C HIS A 609 1.13 11.03 8.11
N LEU A 610 1.45 9.74 8.15
CA LEU A 610 0.83 8.72 7.30
C LEU A 610 -0.05 7.80 8.15
N TYR A 611 0.54 7.11 9.12
CA TYR A 611 -0.18 6.07 9.84
C TYR A 611 -1.25 6.63 10.78
N ASN A 612 -0.85 7.44 11.76
CA ASN A 612 -1.77 8.06 12.71
C ASN A 612 -2.76 9.02 12.03
N ARG A 613 -2.31 9.80 11.04
CA ARG A 613 -3.16 10.79 10.37
C ARG A 613 -4.33 10.16 9.60
N TYR A 614 -4.09 9.06 8.88
CA TYR A 614 -5.11 8.42 8.04
C TYR A 614 -5.81 7.25 8.73
N PHE A 615 -5.17 6.64 9.73
CA PHE A 615 -5.63 5.44 10.42
C PHE A 615 -5.45 5.55 11.95
N PRO A 616 -6.01 6.59 12.60
CA PRO A 616 -5.76 6.88 14.03
C PRO A 616 -6.21 5.77 14.98
N GLU A 617 -7.22 4.97 14.61
CA GLU A 617 -7.67 3.83 15.41
C GLU A 617 -6.62 2.71 15.46
N SER A 618 -6.02 2.40 14.32
CA SER A 618 -4.97 1.37 14.20
C SER A 618 -3.60 1.87 14.71
N PHE A 619 -3.35 3.17 14.58
CA PHE A 619 -2.08 3.83 14.92
C PHE A 619 -2.36 5.06 15.80
N PRO A 620 -2.71 4.87 17.07
CA PRO A 620 -3.02 5.97 17.98
C PRO A 620 -1.79 6.84 18.24
N PRO A 621 -1.95 8.10 18.67
CA PRO A 621 -0.84 8.98 19.01
C PRO A 621 0.11 8.32 20.02
N PRO A 622 1.43 8.58 19.97
CA PRO A 622 2.41 7.91 20.83
C PRO A 622 2.10 7.99 22.33
N ARG A 623 1.54 9.10 22.83
CA ARG A 623 1.17 9.25 24.25
C ARG A 623 0.08 8.28 24.73
N GLN A 624 -0.75 7.79 23.81
CA GLN A 624 -1.78 6.79 24.12
C GLN A 624 -1.21 5.37 24.19
N ARG A 625 0.10 5.20 23.97
CA ARG A 625 0.82 3.93 24.07
C ARG A 625 1.76 3.98 25.27
N PRO A 626 1.34 3.48 26.44
CA PRO A 626 2.14 3.52 27.67
C PRO A 626 3.57 2.96 27.49
N GLN A 627 3.74 1.98 26.60
CA GLN A 627 5.02 1.35 26.32
C GLN A 627 6.06 2.29 25.71
N TRP A 628 5.60 3.33 25.01
CA TRP A 628 6.48 4.28 24.34
C TRP A 628 6.74 5.54 25.15
N ARG A 629 6.17 5.66 26.36
CA ARG A 629 6.46 6.76 27.26
C ARG A 629 7.89 6.64 27.80
N PRO A 630 8.49 7.74 28.31
CA PRO A 630 9.73 7.69 29.05
C PRO A 630 9.69 6.59 30.14
N ARG A 631 10.78 5.84 30.27
CA ARG A 631 10.93 4.87 31.36
C ARG A 631 10.75 5.58 32.71
N GLY A 632 9.91 5.01 33.57
CA GLY A 632 9.49 5.63 34.83
C GLY A 632 8.06 6.19 34.81
N ASP A 633 7.54 6.58 33.64
CA ASP A 633 6.19 7.15 33.52
C ASP A 633 5.07 6.10 33.63
N SER A 634 5.39 4.82 33.39
CA SER A 634 4.47 3.69 33.62
C SER A 634 5.26 2.39 33.81
N GLU A 635 4.66 1.41 34.46
CA GLU A 635 5.23 0.05 34.62
C GLU A 635 5.56 -0.61 33.28
N THR A 636 4.85 -0.23 32.21
CA THR A 636 5.04 -0.80 30.88
C THR A 636 5.98 0.00 29.98
N ALA A 637 6.49 1.15 30.44
CA ALA A 637 7.33 2.04 29.65
C ALA A 637 8.75 1.46 29.52
N VAL A 638 9.19 1.19 28.28
CA VAL A 638 10.45 0.47 28.02
C VAL A 638 11.57 1.38 27.52
N LEU A 639 11.23 2.57 27.03
CA LEU A 639 12.17 3.46 26.35
C LEU A 639 12.84 4.41 27.33
N SER A 640 14.15 4.27 27.47
CA SER A 640 15.00 5.22 28.20
C SER A 640 15.31 6.49 27.40
N ARG A 641 15.30 6.37 26.06
CA ARG A 641 15.60 7.46 25.13
C ARG A 641 14.84 7.26 23.84
N TRP A 642 14.22 8.32 23.31
CA TRP A 642 13.67 8.34 21.97
C TRP A 642 14.03 9.64 21.26
N VAL A 643 14.81 9.54 20.19
CA VAL A 643 15.19 10.66 19.31
C VAL A 643 14.59 10.46 17.93
N ASN A 644 13.98 11.51 17.36
CA ASN A 644 13.50 11.51 15.99
C ASN A 644 14.28 12.54 15.17
N ILE A 645 15.04 12.08 14.19
CA ILE A 645 15.79 12.93 13.25
C ILE A 645 15.01 12.99 11.95
N PHE A 646 14.67 14.18 11.47
CA PHE A 646 13.90 14.29 10.24
C PHE A 646 14.30 15.52 9.44
N ARG A 647 14.25 15.39 8.12
CA ARG A 647 14.48 16.53 7.22
C ARG A 647 13.22 17.36 7.09
N VAL A 648 13.38 18.67 7.05
CA VAL A 648 12.25 19.62 6.97
C VAL A 648 11.41 19.48 5.70
N ASP A 649 11.96 18.89 4.63
CA ASP A 649 11.28 18.66 3.36
C ASP A 649 10.87 17.18 3.14
N ASP A 650 11.02 16.32 4.15
CA ASP A 650 10.63 14.92 4.07
C ASP A 650 9.10 14.79 3.92
N PHE A 651 8.69 14.24 2.77
CA PHE A 651 7.27 14.12 2.41
C PHE A 651 6.58 12.88 2.97
N VAL A 652 7.34 11.96 3.56
CA VAL A 652 6.86 10.70 4.14
C VAL A 652 6.74 10.83 5.65
N GLY A 653 7.78 11.36 6.31
CA GLY A 653 7.86 11.40 7.77
C GLY A 653 8.66 12.57 8.30
N THR A 654 8.09 13.32 9.25
CA THR A 654 8.74 14.45 9.91
C THR A 654 8.72 14.23 11.42
N HIS A 655 8.23 15.20 12.20
CA HIS A 655 8.07 15.09 13.64
C HIS A 655 7.08 14.00 14.05
N ILE A 656 7.29 13.45 15.23
CA ILE A 656 6.43 12.48 15.89
C ILE A 656 5.57 13.23 16.91
N ASP A 657 4.41 13.66 16.45
CA ASP A 657 3.45 14.38 17.30
C ASP A 657 2.93 13.54 18.48
N ALA A 658 3.51 13.78 19.65
CA ALA A 658 3.02 13.29 20.92
C ALA A 658 1.86 14.15 21.45
N ASN A 659 1.71 15.41 21.00
CA ASN A 659 1.10 16.50 21.77
C ASN A 659 -0.16 17.15 21.17
N ARG A 660 -0.68 16.64 20.05
CA ARG A 660 -1.73 17.27 19.22
C ARG A 660 -2.96 17.88 19.90
N HIS A 661 -3.26 17.50 21.15
CA HIS A 661 -4.44 17.97 21.86
C HIS A 661 -4.23 19.24 22.71
N HIS A 662 -3.00 19.73 22.84
CA HIS A 662 -2.74 20.97 23.57
C HIS A 662 -2.56 22.14 22.61
N ARG A 663 -3.51 23.10 22.65
CA ARG A 663 -3.33 24.46 22.10
C ARG A 663 -2.30 25.26 22.90
N ALA A 664 -1.92 24.79 24.08
CA ALA A 664 -0.85 25.36 24.87
C ALA A 664 0.51 24.91 24.29
N PRO A 665 1.54 25.78 24.29
CA PRO A 665 2.89 25.36 23.97
C PRO A 665 3.26 24.17 24.86
N PRO A 666 3.86 23.09 24.31
CA PRO A 666 4.35 22.01 25.13
C PRO A 666 5.33 22.58 26.16
N ASP A 667 5.23 22.12 27.41
CA ASP A 667 6.22 22.43 28.43
C ASP A 667 7.62 22.10 27.85
N PRO A 668 8.61 23.02 27.89
CA PRO A 668 9.94 22.76 27.38
C PRO A 668 10.56 21.44 27.89
N GLY A 669 10.15 20.96 29.07
CA GLY A 669 10.56 19.67 29.64
C GLY A 669 9.86 18.42 29.07
N ASP A 670 8.76 18.56 28.33
CA ASP A 670 7.87 17.46 27.90
C ASP A 670 8.06 17.10 26.40
N ARG A 671 9.28 17.31 25.88
CA ARG A 671 9.65 16.99 24.49
C ARG A 671 10.04 15.53 24.36
N TRP A 672 9.01 14.67 24.35
CA TRP A 672 9.16 13.24 24.10
C TRP A 672 8.34 12.81 22.86
N PRO A 673 8.98 12.30 21.79
CA PRO A 673 10.42 12.12 21.63
C PRO A 673 11.20 13.43 21.47
N GLN A 674 12.53 13.36 21.56
CA GLN A 674 13.42 14.46 21.23
C GLN A 674 13.45 14.65 19.71
N GLU A 675 12.87 15.74 19.23
CA GLU A 675 12.78 16.09 17.82
C GLU A 675 14.02 16.86 17.35
N ILE A 676 14.67 16.37 16.29
CA ILE A 676 15.85 16.99 15.67
C ILE A 676 15.53 17.24 14.19
N PRO A 677 15.03 18.44 13.85
CA PRO A 677 14.90 18.84 12.44
C PRO A 677 16.28 19.09 11.84
N VAL A 678 16.53 18.54 10.65
CA VAL A 678 17.77 18.75 9.88
C VAL A 678 17.45 19.42 8.52
N PRO A 679 18.45 20.01 7.84
CA PRO A 679 18.26 20.64 6.54
C PRO A 679 17.59 19.74 5.49
N ALA A 680 17.08 20.37 4.43
CA ALA A 680 16.38 19.66 3.37
C ALA A 680 17.27 18.61 2.67
N GLY A 681 16.67 17.49 2.31
CA GLY A 681 17.31 16.38 1.58
C GLY A 681 16.32 15.32 1.07
N GLY A 682 15.03 15.52 1.26
CA GLY A 682 13.97 14.56 0.94
C GLY A 682 13.98 13.32 1.83
N HIS A 683 13.23 12.28 1.45
CA HIS A 683 13.04 11.09 2.27
C HIS A 683 14.16 10.03 2.17
N THR A 684 14.95 10.07 1.10
CA THR A 684 15.97 9.05 0.76
C THR A 684 17.36 9.48 1.22
N ASN A 685 18.29 8.54 1.43
CA ASN A 685 19.70 8.84 1.76
C ASN A 685 19.90 9.48 3.15
N TYR A 686 19.09 9.12 4.16
CA TYR A 686 19.34 9.54 5.54
C TYR A 686 20.69 9.02 6.06
N TRP A 687 21.05 7.78 5.74
CA TRP A 687 22.26 7.14 6.25
C TRP A 687 23.56 7.78 5.77
N THR A 688 23.55 8.45 4.60
CA THR A 688 24.73 9.08 4.00
C THR A 688 24.74 10.60 4.19
N ASP A 689 23.74 11.15 4.85
CA ASP A 689 23.65 12.57 5.12
C ASP A 689 24.58 12.95 6.27
N ARG A 690 25.45 13.92 6.04
CA ARG A 690 26.48 14.30 7.02
C ARG A 690 25.87 14.87 8.30
N THR A 691 24.83 15.69 8.20
CA THR A 691 24.16 16.28 9.37
C THR A 691 23.43 15.20 10.15
N VAL A 692 22.74 14.29 9.47
CA VAL A 692 22.12 13.13 10.13
C VAL A 692 23.17 12.24 10.80
N ALA A 693 24.29 11.95 10.12
CA ALA A 693 25.38 11.14 10.65
C ALA A 693 26.01 11.77 11.91
N GLN A 694 26.19 13.08 11.94
CA GLN A 694 26.65 13.81 13.14
C GLN A 694 25.70 13.62 14.32
N HIS A 695 24.38 13.77 14.09
CA HIS A 695 23.40 13.48 15.14
C HIS A 695 23.43 12.01 15.56
N LEU A 696 23.51 11.06 14.63
CA LEU A 696 23.62 9.64 14.96
C LEU A 696 24.85 9.35 15.83
N ARG A 697 26.03 9.90 15.50
CA ARG A 697 27.24 9.76 16.33
C ARG A 697 27.02 10.29 17.74
N ARG A 698 26.45 11.49 17.87
CA ARG A 698 26.16 12.12 19.17
C ARG A 698 25.17 11.29 19.99
N GLU A 699 24.10 10.81 19.36
CA GLU A 699 23.02 10.09 20.04
C GLU A 699 23.37 8.63 20.36
N LEU A 700 24.30 8.03 19.61
CA LEU A 700 24.84 6.69 19.86
C LEU A 700 26.12 6.71 20.71
N ALA A 701 26.65 7.89 21.02
CA ALA A 701 27.76 8.05 21.96
C ALA A 701 27.41 7.41 23.31
N PRO A 702 28.39 6.80 24.01
CA PRO A 702 28.14 6.27 25.34
C PRO A 702 27.66 7.41 26.25
N PRO A 703 26.63 7.19 27.09
CA PRO A 703 26.23 8.20 28.06
C PRO A 703 27.43 8.54 28.94
N THR A 704 27.83 9.82 28.97
CA THR A 704 28.87 10.29 29.88
C THR A 704 28.37 10.12 31.33
N PRO A 705 29.21 9.75 32.31
CA PRO A 705 28.80 9.58 33.70
C PRO A 705 28.07 10.81 34.28
N ALA A 706 28.49 12.01 33.88
CA ALA A 706 27.82 13.27 34.25
C ALA A 706 26.40 13.40 33.66
N LEU A 707 26.20 12.86 32.45
CA LEU A 707 24.93 12.85 31.75
C LEU A 707 24.00 11.76 32.29
N ALA A 708 24.54 10.66 32.83
CA ALA A 708 23.80 9.68 33.60
C ALA A 708 23.35 10.26 34.96
N ALA A 709 24.24 11.00 35.65
CA ALA A 709 23.93 11.65 36.93
C ALA A 709 22.90 12.78 36.81
N ALA A 710 22.97 13.60 35.76
CA ALA A 710 22.01 14.69 35.50
C ALA A 710 20.64 14.20 35.00
N ARG A 711 20.52 12.91 34.63
CA ARG A 711 19.30 12.30 34.10
C ARG A 711 18.68 11.26 35.04
N ALA A 712 19.22 11.08 36.24
CA ALA A 712 18.56 10.29 37.26
C ALA A 712 17.22 10.97 37.61
N PRO A 713 16.08 10.25 37.61
CA PRO A 713 14.82 10.82 38.06
C PRO A 713 14.99 11.28 39.51
N VAL A 714 14.64 12.55 39.76
CA VAL A 714 14.63 13.16 41.10
C VAL A 714 13.56 12.51 41.97
#